data_AF-A0A1I3H5M8-F1
#
_entry.id   AF-A0A1I3H5M8-F1
#
_cell.length_a   1.000
_cell.length_b   1.000
_cell.length_c   1.000
_cell.angle_alpha   90.00
_cell.angle_beta   90.00
_cell.angle_gamma   90.00
#
_symmetry.space_group_name_H-M   'P 1'
#
loop_
_entity.id
_entity.type
_entity.pdbx_description
1 polymer ?
#
loop_
_entity_poly.entity_id
_entity_poly.type
_entity_poly.pdbx_seq_one_letter_code
_entity_poly.pdbx_strand_id
1 'polypeptide(L)'
;MRIAYLVDDVDAMSGPVRSLLTQAQALALDHDVRVISVRRTADEPHFAVDPSIRLDYLLDLRDPKAPTPLEPDLVRPVEARRLRERASTVAPGLSALDDLVLEAAFPVLDVDVAVTCSPDLLRPAVILLPDDTIVVHQEHRVLSDRVSGLDTLAAHAPRADVVAVLTETSAQWLRDRLGELAPEIVVLPNPLPIGFSPRSRLDTPLIMAAGRIVPEKQLAKLVQAFGEVADQIPDWRLRIWGEGSQRGEVLRQVRKWGLYDRVELPGPTDQMAAEWAKASICALSSRTEGFPLAAQEAMAAGVPVVSFDSASGPRELVEHERTGLLVGPESISGLAAALLRLATDADLRRRLGEGALRASRQYDAASVAERWHRVFADARARRAGRGRLASRALTPPARRRVVDGTHADITGITPTQARHDALALAVDTARGVTDAWLVVPGDHTTATAVVLPMAARRTFLEALAAADHPAHLCLRDPEMHGWPERRGEIAPLARELHRGMTSVVALEPWPTQDGAPSVLSQGCSVEVEFWESSADGDLLSPRRNRYADRIPHDVPAVEHEVEGVAVRTLPLMAAPSVSQCAFPIDVVYTWVDGSDPEWDAARQARLEGIAGTAQTRESSGQARFLARDELRYSLRSLHLFAPWVRRIHVVTAGQVPDWLDTSDPRINLVDHRDLLPADGLPTFNSHAIETSLHRIEGLAEHFLYFNDDFFLARPVHPETFFSPAGLFATYFSHTTIGLTNTPDAPPYLKAAWNNRNLLYDAFGQVTTNNLAHAPYPHRVSVLREIAERFAEPVAATARSPFRSDTDVAMLSSLAQHYGLLTGSSYVATADLEFVNLANNDVDRQLSLTLERDQDFICLGDHHDHALRQSTLDELLAAWYSAYFPVVAPWELA
;
A
#
# COMPACT_ATOMS: atom_id res chain seq x y z
N MET A 1 -9.82 -5.72 -47.23
CA MET A 1 -10.45 -6.69 -46.30
C MET A 1 -11.86 -6.24 -46.02
N ARG A 2 -12.73 -7.15 -45.58
CA ARG A 2 -14.06 -6.83 -45.04
C ARG A 2 -13.95 -6.74 -43.52
N ILE A 3 -14.15 -5.55 -42.97
CA ILE A 3 -13.90 -5.25 -41.55
C ILE A 3 -15.20 -4.79 -40.91
N ALA A 4 -15.62 -5.46 -39.82
CA ALA A 4 -16.74 -5.02 -38.99
C ALA A 4 -16.26 -4.48 -37.65
N TYR A 5 -16.71 -3.27 -37.30
CA TYR A 5 -16.65 -2.75 -35.94
C TYR A 5 -17.96 -3.07 -35.21
N LEU A 6 -17.85 -3.76 -34.07
CA LEU A 6 -18.97 -4.16 -33.22
C LEU A 6 -19.04 -3.22 -32.02
N VAL A 7 -20.13 -2.46 -31.91
CA VAL A 7 -20.34 -1.43 -30.87
C VAL A 7 -21.68 -1.60 -30.18
N ASP A 8 -21.74 -1.30 -28.88
CA ASP A 8 -22.98 -1.44 -28.10
C ASP A 8 -24.04 -0.43 -28.57
N ASP A 9 -23.62 0.83 -28.74
CA ASP A 9 -24.44 1.96 -29.17
C ASP A 9 -23.57 3.03 -29.84
N VAL A 10 -23.71 3.18 -31.16
CA VAL A 10 -23.00 4.20 -31.95
C VAL A 10 -23.60 5.61 -31.78
N ASP A 11 -24.83 5.73 -31.27
CA ASP A 11 -25.52 7.01 -31.15
C ASP A 11 -25.04 7.79 -29.91
N ALA A 12 -24.35 7.11 -28.99
CA ALA A 12 -23.86 7.68 -27.75
C ALA A 12 -22.73 8.71 -27.94
N MET A 13 -22.86 9.86 -27.26
CA MET A 13 -21.81 10.89 -27.17
C MET A 13 -20.65 10.41 -26.28
N SER A 14 -19.75 9.59 -26.85
CA SER A 14 -18.60 9.03 -26.13
C SER A 14 -17.29 9.10 -26.95
N GLY A 15 -16.17 9.26 -26.24
CA GLY A 15 -14.83 9.27 -26.84
C GLY A 15 -14.49 7.99 -27.63
N PRO A 16 -14.78 6.78 -27.13
CA PRO A 16 -14.58 5.54 -27.87
C PRO A 16 -15.32 5.50 -29.21
N VAL A 17 -16.60 5.90 -29.24
CA VAL A 17 -17.39 5.95 -30.49
C VAL A 17 -16.76 6.91 -31.50
N ARG A 18 -16.37 8.11 -31.07
CA ARG A 18 -15.70 9.09 -31.95
C ARG A 18 -14.38 8.56 -32.52
N SER A 19 -13.56 7.96 -31.67
CA SER A 19 -12.28 7.35 -32.05
C SER A 19 -12.48 6.24 -33.07
N LEU A 20 -13.47 5.38 -32.83
CA LEU A 20 -13.83 4.28 -33.71
C LEU A 20 -14.29 4.75 -35.08
N LEU A 21 -15.21 5.73 -35.14
CA LEU A 21 -15.70 6.24 -36.42
C LEU A 21 -14.58 6.88 -37.24
N THR A 22 -13.65 7.59 -36.58
CA THR A 22 -12.45 8.15 -37.21
C THR A 22 -11.54 7.05 -37.76
N GLN A 23 -11.32 5.99 -36.99
CA GLN A 23 -10.54 4.82 -37.40
C GLN A 23 -11.19 4.09 -38.59
N ALA A 24 -12.50 3.87 -38.51
CA ALA A 24 -13.30 3.23 -39.56
C ALA A 24 -13.26 4.04 -40.87
N GLN A 25 -13.40 5.36 -40.79
CA GLN A 25 -13.32 6.25 -41.95
C GLN A 25 -11.95 6.16 -42.63
N ALA A 26 -10.85 6.17 -41.85
CA ALA A 26 -9.51 6.07 -42.41
C ALA A 26 -9.24 4.71 -43.07
N LEU A 27 -9.75 3.61 -42.50
CA LEU A 27 -9.64 2.28 -43.11
C LEU A 27 -10.57 2.09 -44.32
N ALA A 28 -11.70 2.80 -44.38
CA ALA A 28 -12.65 2.73 -45.50
C ALA A 28 -12.07 3.25 -46.83
N LEU A 29 -10.93 3.94 -46.79
CA LEU A 29 -10.20 4.35 -47.99
C LEU A 29 -9.66 3.15 -48.79
N ASP A 30 -9.26 2.07 -48.11
CA ASP A 30 -8.59 0.91 -48.72
C ASP A 30 -9.33 -0.42 -48.46
N HIS A 31 -10.38 -0.41 -47.63
CA HIS A 31 -11.10 -1.60 -47.18
C HIS A 31 -12.63 -1.41 -47.20
N ASP A 32 -13.35 -2.53 -47.25
CA ASP A 32 -14.79 -2.55 -47.06
C ASP A 32 -15.08 -2.54 -45.56
N VAL A 33 -15.54 -1.39 -45.03
CA VAL A 33 -15.71 -1.17 -43.60
C VAL A 33 -17.19 -0.98 -43.26
N ARG A 34 -17.63 -1.76 -42.26
CA ARG A 34 -18.96 -1.62 -41.68
C ARG A 34 -18.90 -1.43 -40.17
N VAL A 35 -19.82 -0.64 -39.65
CA VAL A 35 -20.08 -0.48 -38.21
C VAL A 35 -21.42 -1.14 -37.92
N ILE A 36 -21.44 -2.07 -36.97
CA ILE A 36 -22.63 -2.77 -36.52
C ILE A 36 -22.90 -2.33 -35.09
N SER A 37 -23.91 -1.49 -34.93
CA SER A 37 -24.40 -1.07 -33.63
C SER A 37 -25.44 -2.05 -33.13
N VAL A 38 -25.24 -2.61 -31.94
CA VAL A 38 -26.25 -3.50 -31.34
C VAL A 38 -27.55 -2.73 -31.16
N ARG A 39 -27.47 -1.48 -30.70
CA ARG A 39 -28.63 -0.66 -30.35
C ARG A 39 -28.69 0.61 -31.19
N ARG A 40 -29.90 1.03 -31.55
CA ARG A 40 -30.23 2.36 -32.05
C ARG A 40 -31.00 3.11 -30.98
N THR A 41 -30.45 4.19 -30.46
CA THR A 41 -31.08 4.98 -29.38
C THR A 41 -31.48 6.37 -29.83
N ALA A 42 -31.04 6.82 -31.02
CA ALA A 42 -31.42 8.10 -31.61
C ALA A 42 -31.81 7.97 -33.10
N ASP A 43 -32.46 9.00 -33.63
CA ASP A 43 -32.78 9.07 -35.06
C ASP A 43 -31.51 9.21 -35.91
N GLU A 44 -30.53 9.97 -35.43
CA GLU A 44 -29.22 10.17 -36.05
C GLU A 44 -28.11 9.99 -35.01
N PRO A 45 -26.96 9.38 -35.38
CA PRO A 45 -25.81 9.30 -34.50
C PRO A 45 -25.31 10.69 -34.09
N HIS A 46 -24.83 10.82 -32.85
CA HIS A 46 -24.29 12.10 -32.37
C HIS A 46 -23.06 12.57 -33.18
N PHE A 47 -22.22 11.64 -33.63
CA PHE A 47 -21.09 11.93 -34.50
C PHE A 47 -21.45 11.53 -35.93
N ALA A 48 -21.17 12.42 -36.89
CA ALA A 48 -21.42 12.14 -38.31
C ALA A 48 -20.66 10.88 -38.76
N VAL A 49 -21.37 9.98 -39.43
CA VAL A 49 -20.79 8.76 -40.03
C VAL A 49 -20.48 9.05 -41.49
N ASP A 50 -19.24 8.80 -41.89
CA ASP A 50 -18.81 9.04 -43.27
C ASP A 50 -19.57 8.12 -44.26
N PRO A 51 -20.00 8.60 -45.43
CA PRO A 51 -20.72 7.80 -46.42
C PRO A 51 -19.99 6.56 -46.93
N SER A 52 -18.65 6.50 -46.78
CA SER A 52 -17.84 5.31 -47.09
C SER A 52 -18.01 4.16 -46.09
N ILE A 53 -18.58 4.43 -44.92
CA ILE A 53 -18.83 3.45 -43.86
C ILE A 53 -20.26 2.95 -43.97
N ARG A 54 -20.45 1.64 -44.04
CA ARG A 54 -21.79 1.04 -43.91
C ARG A 54 -22.18 0.97 -42.43
N LEU A 55 -23.27 1.63 -42.04
CA LEU A 55 -23.82 1.53 -40.69
C LEU A 55 -25.05 0.60 -40.68
N ASP A 56 -24.98 -0.46 -39.87
CA ASP A 56 -26.11 -1.35 -39.61
C ASP A 56 -26.47 -1.33 -38.12
N TYR A 57 -27.76 -1.44 -37.81
CA TYR A 57 -28.27 -1.60 -36.45
C TYR A 57 -28.88 -3.00 -36.28
N LEU A 58 -28.86 -3.55 -35.07
CA LEU A 58 -29.50 -4.84 -34.77
C LEU A 58 -30.83 -4.69 -34.03
N LEU A 59 -30.92 -3.72 -33.13
CA LEU A 59 -32.07 -3.48 -32.26
C LEU A 59 -32.42 -1.98 -32.20
N ASP A 60 -33.67 -1.64 -32.50
CA ASP A 60 -34.21 -0.29 -32.33
C ASP A 60 -34.74 -0.08 -30.90
N LEU A 61 -34.15 0.88 -30.19
CA LEU A 61 -34.45 1.28 -28.81
C LEU A 61 -34.80 2.78 -28.69
N ARG A 62 -35.14 3.45 -29.80
CA ARG A 62 -35.59 4.86 -29.74
C ARG A 62 -36.84 5.04 -28.88
N ASP A 63 -37.70 4.02 -28.83
CA ASP A 63 -38.71 3.87 -27.79
C ASP A 63 -38.34 2.70 -26.85
N PRO A 64 -37.80 2.97 -25.65
CA PRO A 64 -37.45 1.93 -24.69
C PRO A 64 -38.63 1.05 -24.25
N LYS A 65 -39.88 1.49 -24.44
CA LYS A 65 -41.08 0.72 -24.10
C LYS A 65 -41.52 -0.22 -25.24
N ALA A 66 -40.97 -0.05 -26.44
CA ALA A 66 -41.28 -0.82 -27.63
C ALA A 66 -39.99 -1.25 -28.37
N PRO A 67 -39.10 -2.04 -27.72
CA PRO A 67 -37.86 -2.49 -28.34
C PRO A 67 -38.17 -3.37 -29.56
N THR A 68 -37.54 -3.06 -30.70
CA THR A 68 -37.85 -3.70 -31.98
C THR A 68 -36.58 -4.22 -32.66
N PRO A 69 -36.33 -5.54 -32.70
CA PRO A 69 -35.25 -6.11 -33.51
C PRO A 69 -35.42 -5.75 -34.98
N LEU A 70 -34.32 -5.44 -35.66
CA LEU A 70 -34.37 -5.09 -37.08
C LEU A 70 -34.44 -6.31 -38.00
N GLU A 71 -34.13 -7.50 -37.48
CA GLU A 71 -34.44 -8.75 -38.16
C GLU A 71 -35.96 -9.04 -38.08
N PRO A 72 -36.67 -9.11 -39.22
CA PRO A 72 -38.11 -9.35 -39.23
C PRO A 72 -38.47 -10.66 -38.55
N ASP A 73 -39.57 -10.65 -37.79
CA ASP A 73 -40.16 -11.84 -37.15
C ASP A 73 -39.27 -12.60 -36.15
N LEU A 74 -38.12 -12.02 -35.76
CA LEU A 74 -37.19 -12.65 -34.79
C LEU A 74 -37.86 -12.95 -33.44
N VAL A 75 -38.73 -12.05 -32.97
CA VAL A 75 -39.50 -12.21 -31.72
C VAL A 75 -40.74 -11.32 -31.73
N ARG A 76 -41.83 -11.76 -31.09
CA ARG A 76 -43.06 -10.95 -31.01
C ARG A 76 -42.85 -9.72 -30.12
N PRO A 77 -43.50 -8.58 -30.39
CA PRO A 77 -43.27 -7.33 -29.62
C PRO A 77 -43.43 -7.45 -28.09
N VAL A 78 -44.41 -8.25 -27.64
CA VAL A 78 -44.65 -8.48 -26.20
C VAL A 78 -43.51 -9.27 -25.56
N GLU A 79 -42.91 -10.20 -26.29
CA GLU A 79 -41.78 -11.01 -25.83
C GLU A 79 -40.47 -10.22 -25.90
N ALA A 80 -40.28 -9.38 -26.93
CA ALA A 80 -39.15 -8.47 -27.04
C ALA A 80 -39.02 -7.59 -25.79
N ARG A 81 -40.13 -6.98 -25.36
CA ARG A 81 -40.15 -6.17 -24.13
C ARG A 81 -39.78 -6.98 -22.89
N ARG A 82 -40.32 -8.20 -22.73
CA ARG A 82 -39.99 -9.06 -21.58
C ARG A 82 -38.52 -9.48 -21.57
N LEU A 83 -37.95 -9.80 -22.73
CA LEU A 83 -36.54 -10.16 -22.85
C LEU A 83 -35.63 -8.96 -22.59
N ARG A 84 -36.05 -7.75 -22.95
CA ARG A 84 -35.30 -6.51 -22.68
C ARG A 84 -35.17 -6.22 -21.18
N GLU A 85 -36.18 -6.57 -20.39
CA GLU A 85 -36.20 -6.42 -18.93
C GLU A 85 -35.41 -7.53 -18.20
N ARG A 86 -35.02 -8.60 -18.90
CA ARG A 86 -34.21 -9.70 -18.33
C ARG A 86 -32.74 -9.46 -18.60
N ALA A 87 -31.90 -9.74 -17.61
CA ALA A 87 -30.45 -9.75 -17.77
C ALA A 87 -30.02 -10.79 -18.82
N SER A 88 -28.98 -10.44 -19.59
CA SER A 88 -28.32 -11.37 -20.51
C SER A 88 -27.70 -12.55 -19.76
N THR A 89 -27.65 -13.69 -20.43
CA THR A 89 -26.91 -14.88 -19.98
C THR A 89 -25.46 -14.88 -20.44
N VAL A 90 -25.14 -13.98 -21.39
CA VAL A 90 -23.83 -13.81 -22.01
C VAL A 90 -23.03 -12.73 -21.28
N ALA A 91 -23.53 -11.52 -21.08
CA ALA A 91 -22.73 -10.46 -20.48
C ALA A 91 -23.53 -9.53 -19.56
N PRO A 92 -22.97 -9.06 -18.42
CA PRO A 92 -23.71 -8.24 -17.46
C PRO A 92 -24.28 -6.92 -18.01
N GLY A 93 -23.64 -6.31 -19.03
CA GLY A 93 -24.10 -5.06 -19.67
C GLY A 93 -25.14 -5.26 -20.79
N LEU A 94 -25.55 -6.50 -21.04
CA LEU A 94 -26.53 -6.88 -22.06
C LEU A 94 -27.84 -7.36 -21.43
N SER A 95 -28.90 -7.38 -22.24
CA SER A 95 -30.20 -7.98 -21.91
C SER A 95 -30.38 -9.30 -22.66
N ALA A 96 -31.35 -10.11 -22.24
CA ALA A 96 -31.67 -11.34 -22.95
C ALA A 96 -32.18 -11.08 -24.38
N LEU A 97 -32.67 -9.86 -24.68
CA LEU A 97 -33.00 -9.45 -26.04
C LEU A 97 -31.75 -9.15 -26.87
N ASP A 98 -30.71 -8.56 -26.25
CA ASP A 98 -29.42 -8.35 -26.91
C ASP A 98 -28.79 -9.72 -27.27
N ASP A 99 -28.87 -10.72 -26.37
CA ASP A 99 -28.41 -12.09 -26.66
C ASP A 99 -29.07 -12.66 -27.93
N LEU A 100 -30.40 -12.55 -28.04
CA LEU A 100 -31.17 -13.08 -29.17
C LEU A 100 -30.78 -12.43 -30.50
N VAL A 101 -30.63 -11.09 -30.53
CA VAL A 101 -30.24 -10.40 -31.77
C VAL A 101 -28.80 -10.70 -32.17
N LEU A 102 -27.90 -10.90 -31.19
CA LEU A 102 -26.51 -11.29 -31.45
C LEU A 102 -26.42 -12.74 -31.97
N GLU A 103 -27.20 -13.66 -31.40
CA GLU A 103 -27.29 -15.06 -31.86
C GLU A 103 -27.82 -15.19 -33.29
N ALA A 104 -28.71 -14.29 -33.71
CA ALA A 104 -29.21 -14.28 -35.07
C ALA A 104 -28.22 -13.63 -36.06
N ALA A 105 -27.60 -12.51 -35.67
CA ALA A 105 -26.76 -11.72 -36.56
C ALA A 105 -25.31 -12.22 -36.72
N PHE A 106 -24.67 -12.67 -35.63
CA PHE A 106 -23.22 -12.97 -35.64
C PHE A 106 -22.85 -14.20 -36.48
N PRO A 107 -23.59 -15.33 -36.44
CA PRO A 107 -23.21 -16.54 -37.19
C PRO A 107 -23.23 -16.39 -38.71
N VAL A 108 -24.01 -15.42 -39.22
CA VAL A 108 -24.16 -15.14 -40.66
C VAL A 108 -23.33 -13.94 -41.10
N LEU A 109 -22.50 -13.39 -40.22
CA LEU A 109 -21.68 -12.21 -40.52
C LEU A 109 -20.49 -12.56 -41.42
N ASP A 110 -20.55 -12.12 -42.67
CA ASP A 110 -19.51 -12.39 -43.68
C ASP A 110 -18.42 -11.30 -43.69
N VAL A 111 -17.45 -11.43 -42.79
CA VAL A 111 -16.33 -10.50 -42.63
C VAL A 111 -15.00 -11.22 -42.41
N ASP A 112 -13.91 -10.59 -42.83
CA ASP A 112 -12.56 -11.15 -42.60
C ASP A 112 -12.07 -10.86 -41.18
N VAL A 113 -12.46 -9.69 -40.63
CA VAL A 113 -12.06 -9.20 -39.31
C VAL A 113 -13.25 -8.58 -38.60
N ALA A 114 -13.44 -8.94 -37.33
CA ALA A 114 -14.40 -8.30 -36.43
C ALA A 114 -13.65 -7.66 -35.25
N VAL A 115 -13.86 -6.35 -35.06
CA VAL A 115 -13.28 -5.56 -33.96
C VAL A 115 -14.36 -5.29 -32.92
N THR A 116 -14.17 -5.80 -31.71
CA THR A 116 -15.09 -5.57 -30.58
C THR A 116 -14.59 -4.43 -29.70
N CYS A 117 -15.49 -3.54 -29.28
CA CYS A 117 -15.12 -2.31 -28.58
C CYS A 117 -15.55 -2.30 -27.10
N SER A 118 -16.14 -3.40 -26.64
CA SER A 118 -16.46 -3.65 -25.25
C SER A 118 -16.26 -5.14 -24.92
N PRO A 119 -15.84 -5.49 -23.69
CA PRO A 119 -15.70 -6.89 -23.29
C PRO A 119 -17.01 -7.67 -23.35
N ASP A 120 -18.14 -6.99 -23.19
CA ASP A 120 -19.47 -7.59 -23.28
C ASP A 120 -19.78 -8.06 -24.71
N LEU A 121 -19.22 -7.40 -25.74
CA LEU A 121 -19.28 -7.87 -27.14
C LEU A 121 -18.16 -8.83 -27.51
N LEU A 122 -17.02 -8.78 -26.81
CA LEU A 122 -15.93 -9.75 -27.01
C LEU A 122 -16.41 -11.18 -26.80
N ARG A 123 -17.16 -11.43 -25.73
CA ARG A 123 -17.67 -12.77 -25.39
C ARG A 123 -18.53 -13.38 -26.50
N PRO A 124 -19.65 -12.77 -26.97
CA PRO A 124 -20.43 -13.32 -28.05
C PRO A 124 -19.62 -13.39 -29.36
N ALA A 125 -18.70 -12.47 -29.62
CA ALA A 125 -17.85 -12.51 -30.81
C ALA A 125 -16.95 -13.77 -30.87
N VAL A 126 -16.30 -14.14 -29.77
CA VAL A 126 -15.44 -15.35 -29.72
C VAL A 126 -16.21 -16.67 -29.63
N ILE A 127 -17.54 -16.61 -29.53
CA ILE A 127 -18.45 -17.77 -29.44
C ILE A 127 -19.23 -17.96 -30.74
N LEU A 128 -19.85 -16.89 -31.25
CA LEU A 128 -20.88 -16.94 -32.29
C LEU A 128 -20.37 -16.58 -33.69
N LEU A 129 -19.31 -15.77 -33.81
CA LEU A 129 -18.79 -15.42 -35.13
C LEU A 129 -18.20 -16.65 -35.83
N PRO A 130 -18.28 -16.71 -37.18
CA PRO A 130 -17.69 -17.78 -37.97
C PRO A 130 -16.25 -18.09 -37.57
N ASP A 131 -15.92 -19.39 -37.59
CA ASP A 131 -14.65 -19.87 -37.03
C ASP A 131 -13.44 -19.32 -37.80
N ASP A 132 -13.58 -18.89 -39.05
CA ASP A 132 -12.56 -18.28 -39.91
C ASP A 132 -12.41 -16.76 -39.76
N THR A 133 -13.33 -16.10 -39.05
CA THR A 133 -13.25 -14.67 -38.74
C THR A 133 -12.11 -14.41 -37.73
N ILE A 134 -11.29 -13.38 -37.99
CA ILE A 134 -10.33 -12.87 -37.02
C ILE A 134 -11.06 -11.98 -36.00
N VAL A 135 -10.93 -12.29 -34.71
CA VAL A 135 -11.52 -11.49 -33.64
C VAL A 135 -10.46 -10.65 -32.96
N VAL A 136 -10.60 -9.35 -33.09
CA VAL A 136 -9.77 -8.35 -32.42
C VAL A 136 -10.61 -7.68 -31.34
N HIS A 137 -10.06 -7.57 -30.14
CA HIS A 137 -10.65 -6.75 -29.09
C HIS A 137 -9.90 -5.43 -28.99
N GLN A 138 -10.60 -4.30 -29.01
CA GLN A 138 -10.02 -2.98 -28.76
C GLN A 138 -10.57 -2.44 -27.43
N GLU A 139 -9.70 -2.35 -26.43
CA GLU A 139 -10.04 -1.82 -25.12
C GLU A 139 -9.69 -0.33 -25.04
N HIS A 140 -10.69 0.49 -24.71
CA HIS A 140 -10.56 1.95 -24.63
C HIS A 140 -10.52 2.49 -23.19
N ARG A 141 -10.82 1.65 -22.19
CA ARG A 141 -10.84 2.03 -20.77
C ARG A 141 -9.51 1.72 -20.10
N VAL A 142 -9.23 2.45 -19.04
CA VAL A 142 -8.14 2.13 -18.10
C VAL A 142 -8.42 0.79 -17.46
N LEU A 143 -7.50 -0.16 -17.60
CA LEU A 143 -7.68 -1.53 -17.10
C LEU A 143 -7.55 -1.64 -15.58
N SER A 144 -6.60 -0.93 -14.96
CA SER A 144 -6.36 -0.97 -13.51
C SER A 144 -7.50 -0.36 -12.69
N ASP A 145 -8.19 0.64 -13.22
CA ASP A 145 -9.27 1.39 -12.55
C ASP A 145 -10.68 0.84 -12.88
N ARG A 146 -10.75 -0.36 -13.48
CA ARG A 146 -11.99 -0.91 -14.02
C ARG A 146 -12.80 -1.67 -12.97
N VAL A 147 -13.94 -1.11 -12.58
CA VAL A 147 -14.86 -1.71 -11.60
C VAL A 147 -15.81 -2.75 -12.23
N SER A 148 -15.98 -2.78 -13.56
CA SER A 148 -16.96 -3.64 -14.23
C SER A 148 -16.45 -4.26 -15.54
N GLY A 149 -16.86 -5.50 -15.83
CA GLY A 149 -16.54 -6.23 -17.07
C GLY A 149 -15.07 -6.66 -17.21
N LEU A 150 -14.25 -6.45 -16.17
CA LEU A 150 -12.87 -6.91 -16.14
C LEU A 150 -12.80 -8.45 -16.11
N ASP A 151 -13.72 -9.09 -15.39
CA ASP A 151 -13.86 -10.55 -15.38
C ASP A 151 -14.23 -11.08 -16.77
N THR A 152 -15.14 -10.40 -17.47
CA THR A 152 -15.49 -10.72 -18.86
C THR A 152 -14.27 -10.63 -19.76
N LEU A 153 -13.48 -9.54 -19.64
CA LEU A 153 -12.27 -9.37 -20.42
C LEU A 153 -11.25 -10.47 -20.08
N ALA A 154 -10.98 -10.74 -18.81
CA ALA A 154 -10.01 -11.75 -18.40
C ALA A 154 -10.40 -13.17 -18.84
N ALA A 155 -11.69 -13.50 -18.79
CA ALA A 155 -12.20 -14.81 -19.20
C ALA A 155 -12.17 -15.02 -20.74
N HIS A 156 -12.30 -13.96 -21.52
CA HIS A 156 -12.52 -14.07 -22.97
C HIS A 156 -11.38 -13.50 -23.83
N ALA A 157 -10.53 -12.61 -23.31
CA ALA A 157 -9.32 -12.14 -23.98
C ALA A 157 -8.42 -13.28 -24.46
N PRO A 158 -8.17 -14.37 -23.70
CA PRO A 158 -7.40 -15.52 -24.18
C PRO A 158 -7.98 -16.24 -25.41
N ARG A 159 -9.22 -15.90 -25.82
CA ARG A 159 -9.91 -16.44 -27.00
C ARG A 159 -9.91 -15.48 -28.19
N ALA A 160 -9.46 -14.25 -28.02
CA ALA A 160 -9.27 -13.29 -29.11
C ALA A 160 -7.98 -13.64 -29.87
N ASP A 161 -7.92 -13.25 -31.14
CA ASP A 161 -6.70 -13.36 -31.94
C ASP A 161 -5.71 -12.25 -31.54
N VAL A 162 -6.23 -11.05 -31.28
CA VAL A 162 -5.47 -9.89 -30.83
C VAL A 162 -6.27 -9.11 -29.80
N VAL A 163 -5.61 -8.61 -28.76
CA VAL A 163 -6.15 -7.59 -27.85
C VAL A 163 -5.33 -6.31 -28.02
N ALA A 164 -5.97 -5.28 -28.57
CA ALA A 164 -5.41 -3.95 -28.68
C ALA A 164 -5.79 -3.12 -27.44
N VAL A 165 -4.77 -2.52 -26.84
CA VAL A 165 -4.90 -1.57 -25.73
C VAL A 165 -4.26 -0.24 -26.13
N LEU A 166 -4.59 0.84 -25.41
CA LEU A 166 -4.13 2.18 -25.78
C LEU A 166 -2.74 2.55 -25.26
N THR A 167 -2.23 1.86 -24.25
CA THR A 167 -1.00 2.22 -23.52
C THR A 167 -0.14 1.00 -23.22
N GLU A 168 1.18 1.17 -23.12
CA GLU A 168 2.09 0.08 -22.75
C GLU A 168 1.85 -0.37 -21.31
N THR A 169 1.49 0.57 -20.44
CA THR A 169 1.04 0.26 -19.07
C THR A 169 -0.13 -0.73 -19.05
N SER A 170 -1.17 -0.47 -19.85
CA SER A 170 -2.32 -1.39 -19.94
C SER A 170 -1.93 -2.72 -20.54
N ALA A 171 -0.99 -2.73 -21.48
CA ALA A 171 -0.49 -3.96 -22.08
C ALA A 171 0.25 -4.82 -21.06
N GLN A 172 1.18 -4.22 -20.30
CA GLN A 172 1.94 -4.91 -19.27
C GLN A 172 1.01 -5.44 -18.17
N TRP A 173 0.10 -4.61 -17.67
CA TRP A 173 -0.89 -5.02 -16.68
C TRP A 173 -1.71 -6.23 -17.15
N LEU A 174 -2.16 -6.24 -18.40
CA LEU A 174 -2.94 -7.35 -18.95
C LEU A 174 -2.09 -8.61 -19.16
N ARG A 175 -0.81 -8.46 -19.56
CA ARG A 175 0.14 -9.58 -19.62
C ARG A 175 0.36 -10.20 -18.25
N ASP A 176 0.58 -9.39 -17.23
CA ASP A 176 0.81 -9.85 -15.86
C ASP A 176 -0.44 -10.55 -15.31
N ARG A 177 -1.64 -10.01 -15.61
CA ARG A 177 -2.92 -10.57 -15.18
C ARG A 177 -3.26 -11.90 -15.86
N LEU A 178 -3.00 -12.03 -17.16
CA LEU A 178 -3.35 -13.23 -17.94
C LEU A 178 -2.23 -14.27 -17.95
N GLY A 179 -0.99 -13.87 -17.65
CA GLY A 179 0.18 -14.72 -17.70
C GLY A 179 0.32 -15.41 -19.06
N GLU A 180 0.44 -16.74 -19.02
CA GLU A 180 0.61 -17.60 -20.20
C GLU A 180 -0.62 -17.65 -21.12
N LEU A 181 -1.78 -17.24 -20.61
CA LEU A 181 -3.03 -17.17 -21.37
C LEU A 181 -3.18 -15.86 -22.14
N ALA A 182 -2.24 -14.92 -21.97
CA ALA A 182 -2.26 -13.65 -22.68
C ALA A 182 -2.27 -13.92 -24.20
N PRO A 183 -3.27 -13.41 -24.94
CA PRO A 183 -3.22 -13.40 -26.40
C PRO A 183 -2.13 -12.44 -26.86
N GLU A 184 -1.97 -12.28 -28.17
CA GLU A 184 -1.16 -11.18 -28.64
C GLU A 184 -1.76 -9.85 -28.21
N ILE A 185 -0.99 -9.10 -27.43
CA ILE A 185 -1.37 -7.78 -26.94
C ILE A 185 -0.57 -6.73 -27.71
N VAL A 186 -1.27 -5.82 -28.38
CA VAL A 186 -0.68 -4.72 -29.15
C VAL A 186 -1.09 -3.38 -28.55
N VAL A 187 -0.18 -2.41 -28.59
CA VAL A 187 -0.47 -1.03 -28.20
C VAL A 187 -0.82 -0.24 -29.46
N LEU A 188 -2.04 0.30 -29.53
CA LEU A 188 -2.52 1.11 -30.66
C LEU A 188 -3.23 2.37 -30.13
N PRO A 189 -2.72 3.57 -30.43
CA PRO A 189 -3.35 4.81 -29.98
C PRO A 189 -4.64 5.09 -30.75
N ASN A 190 -5.50 5.94 -30.18
CA ASN A 190 -6.65 6.47 -30.89
C ASN A 190 -6.19 7.39 -32.05
N PRO A 191 -6.89 7.42 -33.19
CA PRO A 191 -6.58 8.35 -34.28
C PRO A 191 -7.13 9.76 -34.02
N LEU A 192 -6.41 10.77 -34.52
CA LEU A 192 -6.88 12.15 -34.66
C LEU A 192 -7.93 12.28 -35.77
N PRO A 193 -8.90 13.20 -35.65
CA PRO A 193 -9.82 13.52 -36.73
C PRO A 193 -9.09 13.90 -38.03
N ILE A 194 -9.58 13.43 -39.17
CA ILE A 194 -9.01 13.74 -40.49
C ILE A 194 -9.11 15.25 -40.75
N GLY A 195 -8.01 15.86 -41.21
CA GLY A 195 -7.98 17.27 -41.60
C GLY A 195 -7.99 18.27 -40.42
N PHE A 196 -7.45 17.87 -39.26
CA PHE A 196 -7.42 18.70 -38.05
C PHE A 196 -6.74 20.07 -38.28
N SER A 197 -7.53 21.14 -38.30
CA SER A 197 -7.11 22.54 -38.46
C SER A 197 -8.20 23.48 -37.91
N PRO A 198 -7.91 24.76 -37.59
CA PRO A 198 -6.65 25.49 -37.71
C PRO A 198 -5.66 25.25 -36.56
N ARG A 199 -4.43 25.80 -36.67
CA ARG A 199 -3.38 25.74 -35.64
C ARG A 199 -3.40 26.96 -34.72
N SER A 200 -2.90 26.79 -33.50
CA SER A 200 -2.68 27.89 -32.56
C SER A 200 -1.42 28.70 -32.89
N ARG A 201 -1.47 29.99 -32.57
CA ARG A 201 -0.33 30.92 -32.61
C ARG A 201 0.40 31.03 -31.26
N LEU A 202 -0.18 30.47 -30.19
CA LEU A 202 0.35 30.51 -28.81
C LEU A 202 0.59 31.91 -28.23
N ASP A 203 -0.13 32.91 -28.78
CA ASP A 203 -0.05 34.33 -28.42
C ASP A 203 -1.25 34.80 -27.58
N THR A 204 -2.33 34.01 -27.50
CA THR A 204 -3.52 34.32 -26.70
C THR A 204 -3.34 33.77 -25.28
N PRO A 205 -3.46 34.57 -24.20
CA PRO A 205 -3.24 34.12 -22.83
C PRO A 205 -4.41 33.27 -22.30
N LEU A 206 -4.57 32.07 -22.86
CA LEU A 206 -5.68 31.16 -22.60
C LEU A 206 -5.17 29.75 -22.27
N ILE A 207 -5.50 29.30 -21.05
CA ILE A 207 -5.41 27.90 -20.63
C ILE A 207 -6.76 27.25 -20.93
N MET A 208 -6.73 26.08 -21.56
CA MET A 208 -7.95 25.36 -21.95
C MET A 208 -7.93 23.92 -21.45
N ALA A 209 -9.07 23.49 -20.91
CA ALA A 209 -9.37 22.09 -20.63
C ALA A 209 -10.64 21.68 -21.38
N ALA A 210 -10.72 20.43 -21.84
CA ALA A 210 -11.89 19.92 -22.53
C ALA A 210 -12.21 18.48 -22.08
N GLY A 211 -13.48 18.22 -21.76
CA GLY A 211 -13.96 16.89 -21.39
C GLY A 211 -15.18 16.91 -20.47
N ARG A 212 -15.68 15.72 -20.11
CA ARG A 212 -16.81 15.59 -19.16
C ARG A 212 -16.45 16.17 -17.80
N ILE A 213 -17.35 16.93 -17.18
CA ILE A 213 -17.14 17.50 -15.84
C ILE A 213 -17.59 16.49 -14.78
N VAL A 214 -16.76 15.47 -14.56
CA VAL A 214 -17.02 14.30 -13.70
C VAL A 214 -15.84 14.08 -12.72
N PRO A 215 -16.04 13.32 -11.62
CA PRO A 215 -15.01 13.14 -10.59
C PRO A 215 -13.64 12.71 -11.10
N GLU A 216 -13.60 11.87 -12.12
CA GLU A 216 -12.35 11.33 -12.68
C GLU A 216 -11.50 12.41 -13.35
N LYS A 217 -12.08 13.52 -13.83
CA LYS A 217 -11.34 14.63 -14.47
C LYS A 217 -10.75 15.65 -13.48
N GLN A 218 -11.19 15.62 -12.24
CA GLN A 218 -10.75 16.51 -11.13
C GLN A 218 -10.62 18.00 -11.49
N LEU A 219 -11.49 18.55 -12.33
CA LEU A 219 -11.39 19.93 -12.83
C LEU A 219 -11.45 21.00 -11.71
N ALA A 220 -11.96 20.65 -10.54
CA ALA A 220 -11.89 21.47 -9.33
C ALA A 220 -10.44 21.74 -8.90
N LYS A 221 -9.55 20.74 -9.00
CA LYS A 221 -8.12 20.87 -8.72
C LYS A 221 -7.41 21.74 -9.75
N LEU A 222 -7.81 21.69 -11.02
CA LEU A 222 -7.30 22.60 -12.04
C LEU A 222 -7.64 24.07 -11.72
N VAL A 223 -8.87 24.34 -11.26
CA VAL A 223 -9.25 25.69 -10.80
C VAL A 223 -8.42 26.12 -9.59
N GLN A 224 -8.18 25.22 -8.64
CA GLN A 224 -7.31 25.50 -7.49
C GLN A 224 -5.88 25.86 -7.94
N ALA A 225 -5.27 25.02 -8.78
CA ALA A 225 -3.93 25.24 -9.31
C ALA A 225 -3.81 26.58 -10.06
N PHE A 226 -4.81 26.92 -10.89
CA PHE A 226 -4.85 28.22 -11.54
C PHE A 226 -4.99 29.36 -10.54
N GLY A 227 -5.82 29.20 -9.49
CA GLY A 227 -6.00 30.19 -8.42
C GLY A 227 -4.72 30.50 -7.65
N GLU A 228 -3.85 29.51 -7.43
CA GLU A 228 -2.56 29.70 -6.73
C GLU A 228 -1.58 30.62 -7.50
N VAL A 229 -1.73 30.72 -8.83
CA VAL A 229 -0.81 31.52 -9.69
C VAL A 229 -1.51 32.65 -10.42
N ALA A 230 -2.83 32.78 -10.33
CA ALA A 230 -3.63 33.72 -11.10
C ALA A 230 -3.08 35.15 -11.03
N ASP A 231 -2.74 35.64 -9.84
CA ASP A 231 -2.25 37.00 -9.62
C ASP A 231 -0.88 37.27 -10.27
N GLN A 232 -0.07 36.22 -10.47
CA GLN A 232 1.23 36.31 -11.13
C GLN A 232 1.10 36.37 -12.67
N ILE A 233 -0.04 35.96 -13.21
CA ILE A 233 -0.34 35.94 -14.65
C ILE A 233 -1.68 36.63 -14.94
N PRO A 234 -1.84 37.93 -14.65
CA PRO A 234 -3.16 38.60 -14.57
C PRO A 234 -3.96 38.57 -15.89
N ASP A 235 -3.29 38.55 -17.04
CA ASP A 235 -3.95 38.54 -18.36
C ASP A 235 -4.47 37.15 -18.77
N TRP A 236 -4.10 36.09 -18.05
CA TRP A 236 -4.44 34.73 -18.41
C TRP A 236 -5.85 34.33 -17.95
N ARG A 237 -6.54 33.53 -18.78
CA ARG A 237 -7.85 32.96 -18.46
C ARG A 237 -7.83 31.45 -18.53
N LEU A 238 -8.73 30.81 -17.79
CA LEU A 238 -8.99 29.38 -17.86
C LEU A 238 -10.37 29.13 -18.47
N ARG A 239 -10.43 28.37 -19.56
CA ARG A 239 -11.69 27.94 -20.19
C ARG A 239 -11.84 26.42 -20.13
N ILE A 240 -12.99 25.97 -19.63
CA ILE A 240 -13.31 24.55 -19.46
C ILE A 240 -14.52 24.21 -20.35
N TRP A 241 -14.27 23.45 -21.42
CA TRP A 241 -15.30 22.94 -22.32
C TRP A 241 -15.83 21.59 -21.85
N GLY A 242 -17.16 21.48 -21.77
CA GLY A 242 -17.87 20.25 -21.41
C GLY A 242 -19.00 20.46 -20.41
N GLU A 243 -19.63 19.35 -20.04
CA GLU A 243 -20.73 19.28 -19.08
C GLU A 243 -20.60 18.05 -18.18
N GLY A 244 -21.28 18.07 -17.03
CA GLY A 244 -21.30 16.92 -16.13
C GLY A 244 -21.69 17.24 -14.69
N SER A 245 -21.80 16.18 -13.89
CA SER A 245 -22.30 16.21 -12.52
C SER A 245 -21.46 17.08 -11.56
N GLN A 246 -20.17 17.30 -11.86
CA GLN A 246 -19.28 18.09 -11.01
C GLN A 246 -19.24 19.59 -11.34
N ARG A 247 -20.05 20.08 -12.28
CA ARG A 247 -20.10 21.52 -12.61
C ARG A 247 -20.29 22.41 -11.39
N GLY A 248 -21.14 21.97 -10.44
CA GLY A 248 -21.37 22.69 -9.18
C GLY A 248 -20.14 22.78 -8.27
N GLU A 249 -19.29 21.74 -8.22
CA GLU A 249 -18.04 21.76 -7.45
C GLU A 249 -17.01 22.70 -8.08
N VAL A 250 -16.87 22.67 -9.42
CA VAL A 250 -15.96 23.60 -10.13
C VAL A 250 -16.34 25.05 -9.85
N LEU A 251 -17.64 25.39 -9.92
CA LEU A 251 -18.13 26.73 -9.60
C LEU A 251 -17.89 27.14 -8.13
N ARG A 252 -17.90 26.19 -7.19
CA ARG A 252 -17.54 26.47 -5.78
C ARG A 252 -16.07 26.87 -5.66
N GLN A 253 -15.16 26.15 -6.33
CA GLN A 253 -13.73 26.52 -6.33
C GLN A 253 -13.50 27.88 -6.98
N VAL A 254 -14.16 28.16 -8.11
CA VAL A 254 -14.07 29.48 -8.77
C VAL A 254 -14.44 30.61 -7.80
N ARG A 255 -15.51 30.45 -7.00
CA ARG A 255 -15.91 31.43 -5.99
C ARG A 255 -14.91 31.53 -4.84
N LYS A 256 -14.44 30.39 -4.34
CA LYS A 256 -13.47 30.31 -3.24
C LYS A 256 -12.18 31.08 -3.55
N TRP A 257 -11.72 30.98 -4.80
CA TRP A 257 -10.51 31.64 -5.29
C TRP A 257 -10.75 33.02 -5.91
N GLY A 258 -11.99 33.51 -5.94
CA GLY A 258 -12.30 34.84 -6.49
C GLY A 258 -12.15 34.97 -8.01
N LEU A 259 -12.23 33.86 -8.77
CA LEU A 259 -11.87 33.81 -10.20
C LEU A 259 -13.07 33.94 -11.17
N TYR A 260 -14.14 34.63 -10.75
CA TYR A 260 -15.42 34.65 -11.50
C TYR A 260 -15.32 35.31 -12.88
N ASP A 261 -14.36 36.20 -13.06
CA ASP A 261 -14.05 36.93 -14.30
C ASP A 261 -12.91 36.27 -15.11
N ARG A 262 -12.30 35.20 -14.57
CA ARG A 262 -11.12 34.54 -15.14
C ARG A 262 -11.32 33.08 -15.51
N VAL A 263 -12.38 32.42 -15.00
CA VAL A 263 -12.72 31.03 -15.31
C VAL A 263 -14.05 30.97 -16.07
N GLU A 264 -14.02 30.41 -17.29
CA GLU A 264 -15.16 30.30 -18.20
C GLU A 264 -15.59 28.82 -18.33
N LEU A 265 -16.90 28.55 -18.22
CA LEU A 265 -17.51 27.22 -18.39
C LEU A 265 -18.63 27.25 -19.46
N PRO A 266 -18.28 27.31 -20.76
CA PRO A 266 -19.25 27.62 -21.83
C PRO A 266 -20.24 26.50 -22.15
N GLY A 267 -20.00 25.27 -21.69
CA GLY A 267 -20.78 24.07 -22.06
C GLY A 267 -20.03 23.21 -23.09
N PRO A 268 -20.71 22.31 -23.81
CA PRO A 268 -20.10 21.47 -24.85
C PRO A 268 -19.99 22.22 -26.21
N THR A 269 -19.08 21.79 -27.08
CA THR A 269 -18.93 22.30 -28.45
C THR A 269 -18.51 21.19 -29.43
N ASP A 270 -18.92 21.32 -30.68
CA ASP A 270 -18.54 20.49 -31.83
C ASP A 270 -17.32 21.06 -32.59
N GLN A 271 -16.91 22.30 -32.31
CA GLN A 271 -15.85 23.03 -33.02
C GLN A 271 -14.53 23.07 -32.23
N MET A 272 -14.15 21.97 -31.58
CA MET A 272 -12.96 21.92 -30.73
C MET A 272 -11.66 22.29 -31.45
N ALA A 273 -11.50 21.98 -32.74
CA ALA A 273 -10.31 22.38 -33.49
C ALA A 273 -10.14 23.92 -33.56
N ALA A 274 -11.24 24.65 -33.74
CA ALA A 274 -11.23 26.12 -33.72
C ALA A 274 -10.98 26.69 -32.33
N GLU A 275 -11.42 26.00 -31.28
CA GLU A 275 -11.15 26.39 -29.89
C GLU A 275 -9.70 26.15 -29.49
N TRP A 276 -9.11 25.00 -29.86
CA TRP A 276 -7.69 24.73 -29.61
C TRP A 276 -6.77 25.74 -30.31
N ALA A 277 -7.15 26.23 -31.49
CA ALA A 277 -6.41 27.28 -32.19
C ALA A 277 -6.36 28.63 -31.44
N LYS A 278 -7.24 28.84 -30.44
CA LYS A 278 -7.23 30.03 -29.57
C LYS A 278 -6.45 29.80 -28.27
N ALA A 279 -6.15 28.55 -27.92
CA ALA A 279 -5.48 28.20 -26.67
C ALA A 279 -3.96 28.33 -26.78
N SER A 280 -3.30 28.65 -25.67
CA SER A 280 -1.83 28.62 -25.56
C SER A 280 -1.32 27.49 -24.68
N ILE A 281 -2.18 26.96 -23.79
CA ILE A 281 -1.86 25.84 -22.91
C ILE A 281 -3.07 24.90 -22.85
N CYS A 282 -2.86 23.60 -23.01
CA CYS A 282 -3.84 22.57 -22.69
C CYS A 282 -3.58 22.06 -21.28
N ALA A 283 -4.61 21.98 -20.43
CA ALA A 283 -4.47 21.51 -19.06
C ALA A 283 -5.36 20.29 -18.78
N LEU A 284 -4.77 19.24 -18.21
CA LEU A 284 -5.44 18.04 -17.75
C LEU A 284 -5.16 17.81 -16.25
N SER A 285 -6.20 17.55 -15.49
CA SER A 285 -6.13 17.27 -14.05
C SER A 285 -6.72 15.91 -13.70
N SER A 286 -6.85 15.02 -14.68
CA SER A 286 -7.55 13.75 -14.50
C SER A 286 -6.81 12.84 -13.53
N ARG A 287 -7.57 12.09 -12.72
CA ARG A 287 -7.04 11.03 -11.85
C ARG A 287 -6.56 9.85 -12.67
N THR A 288 -7.34 9.48 -13.69
CA THR A 288 -7.05 8.41 -14.63
C THR A 288 -7.57 8.76 -16.02
N GLU A 289 -6.84 8.31 -17.05
CA GLU A 289 -7.19 8.50 -18.46
C GLU A 289 -6.81 7.24 -19.24
N GLY A 290 -7.67 6.77 -20.14
CA GLY A 290 -7.27 5.72 -21.08
C GLY A 290 -6.22 6.26 -22.05
N PHE A 291 -6.64 7.22 -22.88
CA PHE A 291 -5.78 7.94 -23.79
C PHE A 291 -6.47 9.28 -24.14
N PRO A 292 -6.02 10.41 -23.57
CA PRO A 292 -6.80 11.65 -23.55
C PRO A 292 -6.89 12.29 -24.95
N LEU A 293 -8.03 12.11 -25.63
CA LEU A 293 -8.29 12.66 -26.97
C LEU A 293 -8.13 14.19 -27.00
N ALA A 294 -8.59 14.90 -25.96
CA ALA A 294 -8.47 16.35 -25.86
C ALA A 294 -7.02 16.83 -25.91
N ALA A 295 -6.09 16.12 -25.27
CA ALA A 295 -4.67 16.46 -25.34
C ALA A 295 -4.05 16.15 -26.71
N GLN A 296 -4.46 15.06 -27.36
CA GLN A 296 -4.01 14.79 -28.75
C GLN A 296 -4.45 15.90 -29.69
N GLU A 297 -5.71 16.33 -29.60
CA GLU A 297 -6.24 17.45 -30.39
C GLU A 297 -5.48 18.75 -30.11
N ALA A 298 -5.21 19.06 -28.85
CA ALA A 298 -4.39 20.22 -28.48
C ALA A 298 -3.00 20.15 -29.10
N MET A 299 -2.34 18.99 -29.03
CA MET A 299 -1.02 18.78 -29.63
C MET A 299 -1.06 18.94 -31.16
N ALA A 300 -2.12 18.47 -31.82
CA ALA A 300 -2.33 18.65 -33.26
C ALA A 300 -2.56 20.12 -33.66
N ALA A 301 -3.11 20.94 -32.76
CA ALA A 301 -3.17 22.40 -32.91
C ALA A 301 -1.82 23.09 -32.62
N GLY A 302 -0.80 22.36 -32.15
CA GLY A 302 0.49 22.90 -31.72
C GLY A 302 0.48 23.49 -30.31
N VAL A 303 -0.50 23.11 -29.49
CA VAL A 303 -0.64 23.58 -28.10
C VAL A 303 0.06 22.59 -27.16
N PRO A 304 1.01 23.04 -26.31
CA PRO A 304 1.65 22.18 -25.33
C PRO A 304 0.66 21.77 -24.23
N VAL A 305 0.86 20.57 -23.70
CA VAL A 305 -0.01 19.96 -22.68
C VAL A 305 0.66 20.05 -21.30
N VAL A 306 -0.09 20.45 -20.29
CA VAL A 306 0.25 20.31 -18.87
C VAL A 306 -0.71 19.29 -18.27
N SER A 307 -0.19 18.24 -17.66
CA SER A 307 -1.02 17.16 -17.11
C SER A 307 -0.47 16.57 -15.83
N PHE A 308 -1.35 16.16 -14.91
CA PHE A 308 -0.99 15.12 -13.94
C PHE A 308 -0.48 13.88 -14.68
N ASP A 309 0.53 13.23 -14.10
CA ASP A 309 1.05 11.93 -14.55
C ASP A 309 0.18 10.78 -14.01
N SER A 310 -1.10 10.78 -14.39
CA SER A 310 -2.08 9.79 -13.95
C SER A 310 -1.75 8.36 -14.38
N ALA A 311 -2.29 7.38 -13.65
CA ALA A 311 -2.27 5.98 -14.06
C ALA A 311 -2.95 5.81 -15.42
N SER A 312 -2.11 5.52 -16.43
CA SER A 312 -2.35 5.50 -17.87
C SER A 312 -2.74 6.83 -18.53
N GLY A 313 -2.40 6.95 -19.82
CA GLY A 313 -2.86 7.99 -20.73
C GLY A 313 -1.84 9.12 -20.98
N PRO A 314 -1.71 10.12 -20.09
CA PRO A 314 -0.89 11.30 -20.33
C PRO A 314 0.59 10.99 -20.53
N ARG A 315 1.17 10.04 -19.78
CA ARG A 315 2.59 9.65 -19.91
C ARG A 315 2.95 9.10 -21.29
N GLU A 316 1.99 8.49 -21.98
CA GLU A 316 2.16 7.91 -23.32
C GLU A 316 2.07 8.97 -24.43
N LEU A 317 1.52 10.15 -24.09
CA LEU A 317 1.25 11.22 -25.01
C LEU A 317 2.22 12.40 -24.83
N VAL A 318 2.57 12.69 -23.58
CA VAL A 318 3.37 13.85 -23.19
C VAL A 318 4.78 13.39 -22.79
N GLU A 319 5.77 13.74 -23.60
CA GLU A 319 7.17 13.64 -23.24
C GLU A 319 7.53 14.91 -22.45
N HIS A 320 7.77 14.76 -21.14
CA HIS A 320 8.11 15.87 -20.24
C HIS A 320 9.31 16.68 -20.80
N GLU A 321 9.17 18.02 -20.78
CA GLU A 321 10.09 19.02 -21.37
C GLU A 321 10.32 18.93 -22.89
N ARG A 322 9.58 18.08 -23.61
CA ARG A 322 9.68 17.93 -25.07
C ARG A 322 8.40 18.26 -25.81
N THR A 323 7.26 17.76 -25.33
CA THR A 323 5.93 18.02 -25.92
C THR A 323 4.97 18.70 -24.94
N GLY A 324 5.32 18.72 -23.65
CA GLY A 324 4.52 19.31 -22.59
C GLY A 324 5.20 19.14 -21.23
N LEU A 325 4.45 19.39 -20.16
CA LEU A 325 4.90 19.23 -18.78
C LEU A 325 3.99 18.23 -18.06
N LEU A 326 4.56 17.08 -17.69
CA LEU A 326 3.97 16.19 -16.69
C LEU A 326 4.34 16.65 -15.29
N VAL A 327 3.39 16.54 -14.35
CA VAL A 327 3.58 16.83 -12.92
C VAL A 327 3.09 15.65 -12.09
N GLY A 328 3.53 15.57 -10.83
CA GLY A 328 3.16 14.45 -9.96
C GLY A 328 1.64 14.21 -9.89
N PRO A 329 1.19 12.94 -9.75
CA PRO A 329 -0.24 12.63 -9.62
C PRO A 329 -0.88 13.48 -8.52
N GLU A 330 -2.02 14.11 -8.83
CA GLU A 330 -2.78 14.95 -7.90
C GLU A 330 -2.06 16.16 -7.29
N SER A 331 -0.83 16.47 -7.73
CA SER A 331 -0.03 17.59 -7.23
C SER A 331 -0.55 18.94 -7.73
N ILE A 332 -1.42 19.57 -6.95
CA ILE A 332 -2.01 20.89 -7.28
C ILE A 332 -0.90 21.93 -7.45
N SER A 333 0.05 21.96 -6.51
CA SER A 333 1.22 22.83 -6.57
C SER A 333 2.08 22.61 -7.81
N GLY A 334 2.32 21.35 -8.19
CA GLY A 334 3.05 21.02 -9.41
C GLY A 334 2.32 21.49 -10.66
N LEU A 335 1.00 21.29 -10.72
CA LEU A 335 0.16 21.78 -11.80
C LEU A 335 0.18 23.31 -11.88
N ALA A 336 0.10 24.00 -10.74
CA ALA A 336 0.19 25.45 -10.66
C ALA A 336 1.54 25.98 -11.18
N ALA A 337 2.64 25.39 -10.71
CA ALA A 337 4.00 25.74 -11.14
C ALA A 337 4.20 25.51 -12.65
N ALA A 338 3.71 24.39 -13.20
CA ALA A 338 3.79 24.10 -14.63
C ALA A 338 2.97 25.07 -15.49
N LEU A 339 1.75 25.43 -15.05
CA LEU A 339 0.93 26.45 -15.71
C LEU A 339 1.63 27.82 -15.72
N LEU A 340 2.17 28.25 -14.58
CA LEU A 340 2.91 29.51 -14.45
C LEU A 340 4.16 29.52 -15.35
N ARG A 341 4.94 28.43 -15.37
CA ARG A 341 6.14 28.30 -16.19
C ARG A 341 5.83 28.48 -17.67
N LEU A 342 4.80 27.80 -18.19
CA LEU A 342 4.41 27.98 -19.59
C LEU A 342 3.74 29.31 -19.87
N ALA A 343 3.07 29.93 -18.89
CA ALA A 343 2.46 31.23 -19.06
C ALA A 343 3.51 32.36 -19.18
N THR A 344 4.60 32.24 -18.42
CA THR A 344 5.66 33.26 -18.31
C THR A 344 6.84 33.04 -19.26
N ASP A 345 7.14 31.81 -19.66
CA ASP A 345 8.20 31.48 -20.63
C ASP A 345 7.61 31.17 -22.02
N ALA A 346 7.56 32.21 -22.87
CA ALA A 346 7.03 32.10 -24.22
C ALA A 346 7.88 31.23 -25.16
N ASP A 347 9.20 31.15 -24.94
CA ASP A 347 10.10 30.38 -25.79
C ASP A 347 10.03 28.89 -25.47
N LEU A 348 9.94 28.54 -24.18
CA LEU A 348 9.60 27.19 -23.75
C LEU A 348 8.23 26.78 -24.29
N ARG A 349 7.20 27.62 -24.13
CA ARG A 349 5.85 27.33 -24.63
C ARG A 349 5.83 27.03 -26.14
N ARG A 350 6.54 27.83 -26.95
CA ARG A 350 6.67 27.59 -28.40
C ARG A 350 7.41 26.31 -28.71
N ARG A 351 8.56 26.06 -28.07
CA ARG A 351 9.35 24.84 -28.26
C ARG A 351 8.55 23.58 -27.94
N LEU A 352 7.84 23.57 -26.81
CA LEU A 352 6.98 22.45 -26.43
C LEU A 352 5.80 22.30 -27.38
N GLY A 353 5.17 23.39 -27.82
CA GLY A 353 4.09 23.37 -28.81
C GLY A 353 4.52 22.81 -30.16
N GLU A 354 5.73 23.15 -30.64
CA GLU A 354 6.30 22.55 -31.84
C GLU A 354 6.61 21.06 -31.64
N GLY A 355 7.12 20.67 -30.47
CA GLY A 355 7.32 19.28 -30.09
C GLY A 355 6.01 18.49 -30.10
N ALA A 356 4.97 19.04 -29.47
CA ALA A 356 3.61 18.51 -29.48
C ALA A 356 3.08 18.30 -30.90
N LEU A 357 3.22 19.29 -31.78
CA LEU A 357 2.80 19.20 -33.17
C LEU A 357 3.56 18.13 -33.97
N ARG A 358 4.87 17.97 -33.71
CA ARG A 358 5.64 16.91 -34.37
C ARG A 358 5.21 15.53 -33.88
N ALA A 359 5.03 15.39 -32.56
CA ALA A 359 4.62 14.13 -31.93
C ALA A 359 3.19 13.73 -32.32
N SER A 360 2.29 14.69 -32.56
CA SER A 360 0.89 14.39 -32.89
C SER A 360 0.72 13.66 -34.22
N ARG A 361 1.67 13.80 -35.17
CA ARG A 361 1.62 13.16 -36.51
C ARG A 361 1.54 11.64 -36.46
N GLN A 362 2.04 11.04 -35.39
CA GLN A 362 1.95 9.58 -35.22
C GLN A 362 0.50 9.11 -34.96
N TYR A 363 -0.39 10.04 -34.57
CA TYR A 363 -1.81 9.81 -34.34
C TYR A 363 -2.67 10.23 -35.55
N ASP A 364 -2.06 10.72 -36.63
CA ASP A 364 -2.80 11.03 -37.87
C ASP A 364 -3.59 9.78 -38.31
N ALA A 365 -4.86 9.96 -38.68
CA ALA A 365 -5.77 8.84 -38.92
C ALA A 365 -5.22 7.82 -39.94
N ALA A 366 -4.56 8.31 -41.00
CA ALA A 366 -3.91 7.46 -42.00
C ALA A 366 -2.74 6.63 -41.40
N SER A 367 -1.90 7.25 -40.56
CA SER A 367 -0.79 6.58 -39.87
C SER A 367 -1.28 5.47 -38.93
N VAL A 368 -2.36 5.73 -38.20
CA VAL A 368 -2.99 4.75 -37.29
C VAL A 368 -3.68 3.64 -38.10
N ALA A 369 -4.38 3.97 -39.19
CA ALA A 369 -5.01 2.99 -40.07
C ALA A 369 -3.99 2.00 -40.66
N GLU A 370 -2.82 2.47 -41.09
CA GLU A 370 -1.76 1.59 -41.60
C GLU A 370 -1.24 0.62 -40.52
N ARG A 371 -1.17 1.05 -39.26
CA ARG A 371 -0.82 0.15 -38.15
C ARG A 371 -1.88 -0.92 -37.93
N TRP A 372 -3.16 -0.55 -37.97
CA TRP A 372 -4.27 -1.48 -37.89
C TRP A 372 -4.28 -2.48 -39.05
N HIS A 373 -4.05 -2.00 -40.28
CA HIS A 373 -3.92 -2.85 -41.46
C HIS A 373 -2.87 -3.95 -41.25
N ARG A 374 -1.69 -3.60 -40.72
CA ARG A 374 -0.64 -4.59 -40.40
C ARG A 374 -1.08 -5.59 -39.33
N VAL A 375 -1.69 -5.13 -38.24
CA VAL A 375 -2.20 -6.02 -37.18
C VAL A 375 -3.22 -7.02 -37.73
N PHE A 376 -4.14 -6.57 -38.58
CA PHE A 376 -5.12 -7.44 -39.22
C PHE A 376 -4.45 -8.43 -40.19
N ALA A 377 -3.50 -7.98 -41.00
CA ALA A 377 -2.76 -8.84 -41.93
C ALA A 377 -1.95 -9.92 -41.19
N ASP A 378 -1.24 -9.55 -40.13
CA ASP A 378 -0.42 -10.47 -39.32
C ASP A 378 -1.28 -11.50 -38.59
N ALA A 379 -2.42 -11.08 -38.02
CA ALA A 379 -3.36 -11.99 -37.36
C ALA A 379 -3.92 -13.04 -38.34
N ARG A 380 -4.28 -12.61 -39.55
CA ARG A 380 -4.72 -13.52 -40.63
C ARG A 380 -3.60 -14.46 -41.07
N ALA A 381 -2.37 -13.95 -41.23
CA ALA A 381 -1.22 -14.73 -41.63
C ALA A 381 -0.88 -15.81 -40.59
N ARG A 382 -0.88 -15.48 -39.29
CA ARG A 382 -0.66 -16.45 -38.19
C ARG A 382 -1.67 -17.57 -38.18
N ARG A 383 -2.94 -17.27 -38.48
CA ARG A 383 -3.97 -18.31 -38.58
C ARG A 383 -3.85 -19.15 -39.84
N ALA A 384 -3.25 -18.62 -40.92
CA ALA A 384 -2.98 -19.36 -42.16
C ALA A 384 -4.22 -20.13 -42.68
N GLY A 385 -5.41 -19.55 -42.55
CA GLY A 385 -6.69 -20.16 -42.94
C GLY A 385 -7.22 -21.24 -41.98
N ARG A 386 -6.55 -21.50 -40.84
CA ARG A 386 -7.04 -22.39 -39.79
C ARG A 386 -8.14 -21.69 -38.98
N GLY A 387 -9.19 -22.44 -38.67
CA GLY A 387 -10.25 -22.05 -37.75
C GLY A 387 -9.75 -21.72 -36.33
N ARG A 388 -10.48 -20.88 -35.59
CA ARG A 388 -10.10 -20.34 -34.27
C ARG A 388 -10.01 -21.46 -33.24
N LEU A 389 -10.83 -22.49 -33.38
CA LEU A 389 -10.76 -23.70 -32.56
C LEU A 389 -9.52 -24.56 -32.90
N ALA A 390 -9.17 -24.68 -34.18
CA ALA A 390 -8.06 -25.51 -34.65
C ALA A 390 -6.67 -24.93 -34.30
N SER A 391 -6.52 -23.60 -34.29
CA SER A 391 -5.26 -22.93 -33.91
C SER A 391 -4.92 -23.13 -32.42
N ARG A 392 -5.94 -23.19 -31.55
CA ARG A 392 -5.77 -23.29 -30.10
C ARG A 392 -5.43 -24.70 -29.61
N ALA A 393 -5.92 -25.74 -30.29
CA ALA A 393 -5.59 -27.13 -29.97
C ALA A 393 -4.09 -27.47 -30.16
N LEU A 394 -3.34 -26.64 -30.89
CA LEU A 394 -1.95 -26.86 -31.28
C LEU A 394 -0.93 -26.00 -30.54
N THR A 395 -1.37 -25.08 -29.66
CA THR A 395 -0.47 -24.19 -28.90
C THR A 395 -0.33 -24.72 -27.47
N PRO A 396 0.83 -25.27 -27.06
CA PRO A 396 1.01 -25.75 -25.69
C PRO A 396 0.96 -24.58 -24.68
N PRO A 397 0.37 -24.77 -23.48
CA PRO A 397 0.40 -23.74 -22.44
C PRO A 397 1.84 -23.46 -22.03
N ALA A 398 2.23 -22.20 -22.10
CA ALA A 398 3.61 -21.76 -21.95
C ALA A 398 4.01 -21.67 -20.47
N ARG A 399 4.21 -22.81 -19.77
CA ARG A 399 4.61 -22.83 -18.35
C ARG A 399 5.71 -21.81 -18.04
N ARG A 400 5.45 -20.82 -17.18
CA ARG A 400 6.49 -19.97 -16.62
C ARG A 400 6.31 -19.65 -15.14
N ARG A 401 7.39 -19.98 -14.43
CA ARG A 401 7.79 -19.51 -13.09
C ARG A 401 7.47 -18.03 -12.89
N VAL A 402 6.81 -17.74 -11.77
CA VAL A 402 6.83 -16.44 -11.13
C VAL A 402 8.31 -16.06 -10.95
N VAL A 403 8.66 -14.86 -11.41
CA VAL A 403 9.96 -14.26 -11.10
C VAL A 403 9.83 -13.74 -9.67
N ASP A 404 10.08 -14.61 -8.70
CA ASP A 404 10.43 -14.15 -7.36
C ASP A 404 11.77 -13.42 -7.49
N GLY A 405 11.80 -12.19 -6.98
CA GLY A 405 13.02 -11.40 -6.86
C GLY A 405 14.11 -12.22 -6.15
N THR A 406 15.34 -11.98 -6.55
CA THR A 406 16.55 -12.62 -6.03
C THR A 406 16.52 -12.75 -4.50
N HIS A 407 16.67 -13.99 -4.00
CA HIS A 407 16.86 -14.30 -2.58
C HIS A 407 18.22 -13.75 -2.16
N ALA A 408 18.28 -12.45 -1.86
CA ALA A 408 19.46 -11.86 -1.28
C ALA A 408 19.71 -12.50 0.07
N ASP A 409 20.97 -12.88 0.34
CA ASP A 409 21.35 -13.38 1.65
C ASP A 409 21.21 -12.24 2.68
N ILE A 410 20.17 -12.32 3.52
CA ILE A 410 19.93 -11.36 4.60
C ILE A 410 20.49 -11.87 5.94
N THR A 411 21.29 -12.94 5.93
CA THR A 411 21.84 -13.54 7.15
C THR A 411 22.62 -12.49 7.94
N GLY A 412 22.21 -12.29 9.20
CA GLY A 412 22.85 -11.34 10.11
C GLY A 412 22.41 -9.87 9.96
N ILE A 413 21.50 -9.56 9.04
CA ILE A 413 21.00 -8.19 8.86
C ILE A 413 19.81 -7.94 9.80
N THR A 414 19.94 -6.92 10.66
CA THR A 414 18.85 -6.48 11.55
C THR A 414 17.95 -5.45 10.84
N PRO A 415 16.69 -5.28 11.26
CA PRO A 415 15.82 -4.21 10.78
C PRO A 415 16.46 -2.81 10.86
N THR A 416 17.19 -2.53 11.94
CA THR A 416 17.91 -1.27 12.14
C THR A 416 19.05 -1.09 11.14
N GLN A 417 19.85 -2.13 10.92
CA GLN A 417 20.92 -2.07 9.90
C GLN A 417 20.34 -1.86 8.51
N ALA A 418 19.22 -2.52 8.20
CA ALA A 418 18.57 -2.40 6.91
C ALA A 418 18.01 -0.98 6.66
N ARG A 419 17.43 -0.33 7.68
CA ARG A 419 17.04 1.10 7.62
C ARG A 419 18.23 2.02 7.41
N HIS A 420 19.32 1.78 8.15
CA HIS A 420 20.57 2.53 7.99
C HIS A 420 21.07 2.41 6.54
N ASP A 421 21.21 1.19 6.01
CA ASP A 421 21.69 0.95 4.66
C ASP A 421 20.82 1.64 3.60
N ALA A 422 19.49 1.59 3.74
CA ALA A 422 18.56 2.29 2.86
C ALA A 422 18.69 3.82 2.93
N LEU A 423 18.81 4.37 4.14
CA LEU A 423 18.97 5.81 4.35
C LEU A 423 20.33 6.31 3.84
N ALA A 424 21.41 5.58 4.12
CA ALA A 424 22.74 5.90 3.64
C ALA A 424 22.78 5.93 2.11
N LEU A 425 22.22 4.92 1.44
CA LEU A 425 22.12 4.87 -0.02
C LEU A 425 21.34 6.06 -0.58
N ALA A 426 20.18 6.39 0.02
CA ALA A 426 19.37 7.54 -0.42
C ALA A 426 20.11 8.87 -0.24
N VAL A 427 20.73 9.09 0.92
CA VAL A 427 21.44 10.33 1.27
C VAL A 427 22.69 10.50 0.40
N ASP A 428 23.50 9.46 0.22
CA ASP A 428 24.70 9.54 -0.61
C ASP A 428 24.37 9.77 -2.08
N THR A 429 23.28 9.13 -2.57
CA THR A 429 22.75 9.42 -3.91
C THR A 429 22.28 10.87 -4.02
N ALA A 430 21.54 11.38 -3.03
CA ALA A 430 21.04 12.76 -3.04
C ALA A 430 22.18 13.79 -3.02
N ARG A 431 23.19 13.57 -2.17
CA ARG A 431 24.42 14.40 -2.08
C ARG A 431 25.17 14.50 -3.40
N GLY A 432 25.21 13.40 -4.16
CA GLY A 432 25.87 13.38 -5.47
C GLY A 432 25.13 14.15 -6.56
N VAL A 433 23.86 14.51 -6.34
CA VAL A 433 22.96 15.02 -7.39
C VAL A 433 22.62 16.50 -7.20
N THR A 434 22.42 16.96 -5.97
CA THR A 434 22.00 18.34 -5.68
C THR A 434 22.46 18.79 -4.30
N ASP A 435 22.59 20.09 -4.07
CA ASP A 435 22.80 20.69 -2.74
C ASP A 435 21.47 21.03 -2.03
N ALA A 436 20.36 21.00 -2.77
CA ALA A 436 19.02 21.23 -2.25
C ALA A 436 18.40 19.88 -1.86
N TRP A 437 18.83 19.29 -0.76
CA TRP A 437 18.20 18.11 -0.17
C TRP A 437 18.15 18.24 1.34
N LEU A 438 17.19 17.56 1.95
CA LEU A 438 17.04 17.47 3.39
C LEU A 438 16.43 16.12 3.77
N VAL A 439 16.55 15.73 5.02
CA VAL A 439 15.89 14.57 5.60
C VAL A 439 14.79 15.04 6.54
N VAL A 440 13.60 14.49 6.35
CA VAL A 440 12.48 14.59 7.29
C VAL A 440 12.50 13.31 8.13
N PRO A 441 12.90 13.38 9.42
CA PRO A 441 12.97 12.19 10.27
C PRO A 441 11.58 11.60 10.49
N GLY A 442 11.49 10.27 10.38
CA GLY A 442 10.28 9.50 10.67
C GLY A 442 9.97 9.40 12.17
N ASP A 443 8.86 8.77 12.48
CA ASP A 443 8.42 8.42 13.83
C ASP A 443 7.64 7.10 13.83
N HIS A 444 6.97 6.76 14.93
CA HIS A 444 6.16 5.53 15.04
C HIS A 444 4.96 5.46 14.07
N THR A 445 4.68 6.52 13.31
CA THR A 445 3.58 6.58 12.33
C THR A 445 4.04 6.82 10.88
N THR A 446 5.29 7.24 10.68
CA THR A 446 5.80 7.67 9.37
C THR A 446 7.23 7.21 9.14
N ALA A 447 7.54 6.78 7.92
CA ALA A 447 8.91 6.47 7.52
C ALA A 447 9.77 7.74 7.44
N THR A 448 11.07 7.59 7.62
CA THR A 448 12.04 8.65 7.32
C THR A 448 12.05 8.93 5.83
N ALA A 449 12.04 10.21 5.45
CA ALA A 449 12.00 10.64 4.06
C ALA A 449 13.21 11.52 3.69
N VAL A 450 13.90 11.17 2.60
CA VAL A 450 14.89 12.02 1.95
C VAL A 450 14.18 12.88 0.91
N VAL A 451 14.19 14.20 1.09
CA VAL A 451 13.47 15.17 0.26
C VAL A 451 14.42 15.85 -0.71
N LEU A 452 14.04 15.88 -1.99
CA LEU A 452 14.73 16.58 -3.06
C LEU A 452 13.73 17.40 -3.91
N PRO A 453 14.16 18.45 -4.62
CA PRO A 453 13.35 19.09 -5.64
C PRO A 453 12.96 18.11 -6.75
N MET A 454 11.75 18.24 -7.29
CA MET A 454 11.25 17.46 -8.41
C MET A 454 12.18 17.53 -9.63
N ALA A 455 12.84 18.67 -9.85
CA ALA A 455 13.82 18.85 -10.91
C ALA A 455 15.04 17.91 -10.80
N ALA A 456 15.41 17.49 -9.58
CA ALA A 456 16.53 16.58 -9.33
C ALA A 456 16.14 15.10 -9.49
N ARG A 457 14.84 14.78 -9.53
CA ARG A 457 14.33 13.40 -9.55
C ARG A 457 14.96 12.52 -10.61
N ARG A 458 15.02 13.02 -11.84
CA ARG A 458 15.56 12.26 -12.98
C ARG A 458 17.02 11.88 -12.73
N THR A 459 17.84 12.85 -12.36
CA THR A 459 19.28 12.64 -12.12
C THR A 459 19.50 11.77 -10.88
N PHE A 460 18.63 11.88 -9.86
CA PHE A 460 18.61 10.98 -8.72
C PHE A 460 18.37 9.52 -9.14
N LEU A 461 17.34 9.24 -9.94
CA LEU A 461 17.05 7.89 -10.41
C LEU A 461 18.17 7.34 -11.32
N GLU A 462 18.79 8.19 -12.15
CA GLU A 462 19.96 7.82 -12.95
C GLU A 462 21.17 7.46 -12.07
N ALA A 463 21.45 8.26 -11.03
CA ALA A 463 22.52 8.02 -10.07
C ALA A 463 22.25 6.77 -9.23
N LEU A 464 21.02 6.60 -8.73
CA LEU A 464 20.59 5.42 -7.97
C LEU A 464 20.73 4.14 -8.79
N ALA A 465 20.41 4.18 -10.09
CA ALA A 465 20.55 3.05 -10.99
C ALA A 465 22.01 2.68 -11.33
N ALA A 466 22.95 3.59 -11.05
CA ALA A 466 24.38 3.42 -11.27
C ALA A 466 25.18 3.19 -9.99
N ALA A 467 24.58 3.45 -8.82
CA ALA A 467 25.20 3.27 -7.52
C ALA A 467 25.37 1.79 -7.18
N ASP A 468 26.47 1.48 -6.48
CA ASP A 468 26.58 0.20 -5.79
C ASP A 468 25.61 0.21 -4.61
N HIS A 469 24.80 -0.84 -4.50
CA HIS A 469 23.77 -0.96 -3.48
C HIS A 469 23.78 -2.35 -2.84
N PRO A 470 23.46 -2.48 -1.53
CA PRO A 470 23.32 -3.78 -0.88
C PRO A 470 22.33 -4.69 -1.61
N ALA A 471 22.65 -5.97 -1.75
CA ALA A 471 21.81 -6.93 -2.47
C ALA A 471 20.44 -7.15 -1.82
N HIS A 472 20.34 -6.93 -0.51
CA HIS A 472 19.10 -7.12 0.24
C HIS A 472 18.09 -5.97 0.04
N LEU A 473 18.49 -4.85 -0.56
CA LEU A 473 17.60 -3.74 -0.84
C LEU A 473 16.94 -3.87 -2.22
N CYS A 474 15.68 -3.44 -2.28
CA CYS A 474 14.89 -3.28 -3.48
C CYS A 474 14.41 -1.83 -3.60
N LEU A 475 14.01 -1.44 -4.80
CA LEU A 475 13.28 -0.20 -5.02
C LEU A 475 11.79 -0.51 -5.04
N ARG A 476 11.04 0.28 -4.29
CA ARG A 476 9.59 0.27 -4.30
C ARG A 476 9.05 1.54 -4.95
N ASP A 477 8.16 1.35 -5.90
CA ASP A 477 7.26 2.38 -6.42
C ASP A 477 5.90 2.18 -5.70
N PRO A 478 5.57 3.02 -4.70
CA PRO A 478 4.36 2.83 -3.90
C PRO A 478 3.09 2.86 -4.74
N GLU A 479 2.01 2.24 -4.23
CA GLU A 479 0.70 2.41 -4.85
C GLU A 479 0.32 3.89 -4.88
N MET A 480 0.10 4.44 -6.07
CA MET A 480 -0.19 5.85 -6.27
C MET A 480 -1.38 5.99 -7.21
N HIS A 481 -2.56 6.31 -6.63
CA HIS A 481 -3.77 6.75 -7.32
C HIS A 481 -4.02 6.07 -8.69
N GLY A 482 -4.02 4.73 -8.72
CA GLY A 482 -4.34 3.90 -9.90
C GLY A 482 -3.17 3.11 -10.50
N TRP A 483 -1.92 3.37 -10.07
CA TRP A 483 -0.77 2.48 -10.32
C TRP A 483 -0.67 1.42 -9.22
N PRO A 484 -0.63 0.12 -9.56
CA PRO A 484 -0.35 -0.89 -8.55
C PRO A 484 1.04 -0.67 -7.98
N GLU A 485 1.22 -1.01 -6.71
CA GLU A 485 2.55 -1.04 -6.10
C GLU A 485 3.49 -1.95 -6.88
N ARG A 486 4.73 -1.50 -7.09
CA ARG A 486 5.76 -2.29 -7.77
C ARG A 486 7.00 -2.36 -6.91
N ARG A 487 7.59 -3.55 -6.86
CA ARG A 487 8.91 -3.79 -6.26
C ARG A 487 9.80 -4.43 -7.30
N GLY A 488 11.06 -4.06 -7.31
CA GLY A 488 12.02 -4.59 -8.25
C GLY A 488 13.45 -4.32 -7.81
N GLU A 489 14.39 -4.95 -8.51
CA GLU A 489 15.79 -4.57 -8.42
C GLU A 489 15.95 -3.06 -8.68
N ILE A 490 16.83 -2.42 -7.91
CA ILE A 490 16.96 -0.96 -7.88
C ILE A 490 17.26 -0.41 -9.28
N ALA A 491 18.30 -0.92 -9.95
CA ALA A 491 18.73 -0.36 -11.23
C ALA A 491 17.72 -0.54 -12.39
N PRO A 492 17.11 -1.72 -12.63
CA PRO A 492 16.07 -1.87 -13.63
C PRO A 492 14.84 -0.98 -13.37
N LEU A 493 14.32 -0.97 -12.13
CA LEU A 493 13.11 -0.22 -11.81
C LEU A 493 13.36 1.29 -11.84
N ALA A 494 14.51 1.78 -11.36
CA ALA A 494 14.86 3.20 -11.43
C ALA A 494 14.92 3.72 -12.88
N ARG A 495 15.46 2.92 -13.81
CA ARG A 495 15.45 3.26 -15.25
C ARG A 495 14.05 3.30 -15.86
N GLU A 496 13.14 2.46 -15.38
CA GLU A 496 11.75 2.49 -15.82
C GLU A 496 11.02 3.74 -15.29
N LEU A 497 11.23 4.07 -14.01
CA LEU A 497 10.63 5.21 -13.33
C LEU A 497 11.10 6.57 -13.87
N HIS A 498 12.22 6.59 -14.60
CA HIS A 498 12.72 7.77 -15.32
C HIS A 498 11.67 8.43 -16.22
N ARG A 499 10.73 7.65 -16.79
CA ARG A 499 9.70 8.15 -17.71
C ARG A 499 8.49 8.78 -17.03
N GLY A 500 8.34 8.58 -15.72
CA GLY A 500 7.24 9.12 -14.92
C GLY A 500 7.65 10.33 -14.10
N MET A 501 6.68 10.85 -13.35
CA MET A 501 6.78 11.97 -12.40
C MET A 501 6.27 11.55 -11.02
N THR A 502 6.45 10.28 -10.63
CA THR A 502 6.08 9.82 -9.28
C THR A 502 6.84 10.64 -8.24
N SER A 503 6.11 11.24 -7.30
CA SER A 503 6.69 12.14 -6.30
C SER A 503 7.31 11.39 -5.13
N VAL A 504 7.14 10.07 -5.04
CA VAL A 504 7.69 9.24 -3.97
C VAL A 504 8.19 7.93 -4.57
N VAL A 505 9.36 7.50 -4.13
CA VAL A 505 9.83 6.11 -4.22
C VAL A 505 10.31 5.70 -2.83
N ALA A 506 10.50 4.41 -2.58
CA ALA A 506 11.06 3.95 -1.31
C ALA A 506 12.18 2.94 -1.55
N LEU A 507 13.23 3.04 -0.75
CA LEU A 507 14.24 2.00 -0.61
C LEU A 507 13.86 1.16 0.61
N GLU A 508 13.77 -0.14 0.41
CA GLU A 508 13.45 -1.07 1.48
C GLU A 508 14.08 -2.44 1.21
N PRO A 509 14.28 -3.26 2.24
CA PRO A 509 14.66 -4.64 2.04
C PRO A 509 13.60 -5.44 1.28
N TRP A 510 13.99 -6.55 0.67
CA TRP A 510 13.01 -7.48 0.10
C TRP A 510 12.05 -7.97 1.18
N PRO A 511 10.72 -7.83 0.98
CA PRO A 511 9.74 -8.15 2.01
C PRO A 511 9.55 -9.65 2.19
N THR A 512 9.98 -10.46 1.22
CA THR A 512 9.85 -11.92 1.24
C THR A 512 11.20 -12.60 1.10
N GLN A 513 11.34 -13.75 1.75
CA GLN A 513 12.45 -14.67 1.62
C GLN A 513 11.87 -16.08 1.50
N ASP A 514 12.30 -16.84 0.47
CA ASP A 514 11.85 -18.22 0.24
C ASP A 514 10.32 -18.38 0.12
N GLY A 515 9.63 -17.34 -0.36
CA GLY A 515 8.18 -17.32 -0.55
C GLY A 515 7.37 -16.96 0.69
N ALA A 516 8.03 -16.60 1.80
CA ALA A 516 7.40 -16.20 3.07
C ALA A 516 7.84 -14.78 3.49
N PRO A 517 7.10 -14.08 4.37
CA PRO A 517 7.51 -12.79 4.91
C PRO A 517 8.87 -12.85 5.64
N SER A 518 9.77 -11.94 5.26
CA SER A 518 11.11 -11.80 5.84
C SER A 518 11.07 -11.13 7.21
N VAL A 519 12.12 -11.31 8.03
CA VAL A 519 12.36 -10.51 9.25
C VAL A 519 12.50 -9.00 8.97
N LEU A 520 12.81 -8.63 7.71
CA LEU A 520 12.93 -7.25 7.24
C LEU A 520 11.65 -6.73 6.53
N SER A 521 10.55 -7.49 6.59
CA SER A 521 9.31 -7.20 5.85
C SER A 521 8.59 -5.93 6.29
N GLN A 522 8.82 -5.45 7.51
CA GLN A 522 8.12 -4.30 8.09
C GLN A 522 9.09 -3.34 8.78
N GLY A 523 8.70 -2.06 8.84
CA GLY A 523 9.44 -1.04 9.59
C GLY A 523 10.85 -0.75 9.09
N CYS A 524 11.18 -1.13 7.85
CA CYS A 524 12.52 -1.01 7.27
C CYS A 524 12.60 -0.04 6.06
N SER A 525 11.49 0.59 5.68
CA SER A 525 11.39 1.43 4.48
C SER A 525 11.93 2.84 4.74
N VAL A 526 12.68 3.39 3.78
CA VAL A 526 13.09 4.80 3.73
C VAL A 526 12.53 5.41 2.45
N GLU A 527 11.76 6.48 2.58
CA GLU A 527 11.15 7.15 1.44
C GLU A 527 12.12 8.16 0.82
N VAL A 528 12.02 8.34 -0.49
CA VAL A 528 12.65 9.44 -1.22
C VAL A 528 11.53 10.23 -1.88
N GLU A 529 11.34 11.46 -1.42
CA GLU A 529 10.29 12.34 -1.90
C GLU A 529 10.84 13.44 -2.81
N PHE A 530 10.11 13.72 -3.88
CA PHE A 530 10.41 14.72 -4.88
C PHE A 530 9.36 15.84 -4.78
N TRP A 531 9.77 16.98 -4.22
CA TRP A 531 8.90 18.12 -3.91
C TRP A 531 8.95 19.17 -5.01
N GLU A 532 7.81 19.77 -5.33
CA GLU A 532 7.74 20.80 -6.38
C GLU A 532 8.33 22.11 -5.87
N SER A 533 9.05 22.84 -6.73
CA SER A 533 9.54 24.18 -6.39
C SER A 533 8.51 25.24 -6.79
N SER A 534 8.18 26.14 -5.86
CA SER A 534 7.38 27.32 -6.14
C SER A 534 8.16 28.31 -7.01
N ALA A 535 7.48 29.35 -7.52
CA ALA A 535 8.12 30.44 -8.25
C ALA A 535 9.19 31.18 -7.42
N ASP A 536 8.97 31.25 -6.10
CA ASP A 536 9.89 31.87 -5.15
C ASP A 536 11.04 30.93 -4.73
N GLY A 537 11.07 29.69 -5.25
CA GLY A 537 12.10 28.68 -4.95
C GLY A 537 11.76 27.73 -3.81
N ASP A 538 10.65 27.96 -3.09
CA ASP A 538 10.26 27.16 -1.93
C ASP A 538 9.87 25.73 -2.31
N LEU A 539 10.17 24.75 -1.46
CA LEU A 539 9.78 23.36 -1.69
C LEU A 539 8.37 23.11 -1.17
N LEU A 540 7.52 22.52 -2.00
CA LEU A 540 6.12 22.22 -1.74
C LEU A 540 5.92 20.70 -1.66
N SER A 541 5.46 20.25 -0.50
CA SER A 541 5.27 18.84 -0.20
C SER A 541 4.17 18.24 -1.08
N PRO A 542 4.36 17.04 -1.66
CA PRO A 542 3.35 16.37 -2.46
C PRO A 542 2.17 15.84 -1.62
N ARG A 543 2.38 15.70 -0.30
CA ARG A 543 1.38 15.22 0.67
C ARG A 543 1.53 15.98 1.99
N ARG A 544 0.52 15.93 2.84
CA ARG A 544 0.66 16.51 4.19
C ARG A 544 1.69 15.74 4.99
N ASN A 545 2.57 16.46 5.68
CA ASN A 545 3.51 15.89 6.64
C ASN A 545 3.41 16.62 7.99
N ARG A 546 4.05 16.08 9.03
CA ARG A 546 3.95 16.58 10.41
C ARG A 546 4.62 17.94 10.66
N TYR A 547 5.53 18.37 9.78
CA TYR A 547 6.36 19.56 10.00
C TYR A 547 5.90 20.75 9.18
N ALA A 548 5.89 20.63 7.85
CA ALA A 548 5.52 21.73 6.95
C ALA A 548 5.20 21.23 5.54
N ASP A 549 4.09 21.71 4.97
CA ASP A 549 3.73 21.46 3.56
C ASP A 549 4.49 22.39 2.59
N ARG A 550 5.15 23.42 3.11
CA ARG A 550 5.99 24.39 2.37
C ARG A 550 7.25 24.69 3.18
N ILE A 551 8.43 24.50 2.56
CA ILE A 551 9.73 24.84 3.14
C ILE A 551 10.31 26.01 2.33
N PRO A 552 10.47 27.20 2.94
CA PRO A 552 11.10 28.32 2.25
C PRO A 552 12.54 28.01 1.84
N HIS A 553 12.95 28.47 0.67
CA HIS A 553 14.26 28.15 0.09
C HIS A 553 15.45 28.73 0.88
N ASP A 554 15.22 29.75 1.70
CA ASP A 554 16.21 30.46 2.49
C ASP A 554 16.35 29.93 3.93
N VAL A 555 15.57 28.93 4.32
CA VAL A 555 15.67 28.33 5.65
C VAL A 555 17.00 27.56 5.77
N PRO A 556 17.85 27.89 6.76
CA PRO A 556 19.11 27.19 6.94
C PRO A 556 18.90 25.76 7.45
N ALA A 557 19.58 24.80 6.81
CA ALA A 557 19.67 23.43 7.29
C ALA A 557 20.77 23.28 8.37
N VAL A 558 20.65 22.24 9.19
CA VAL A 558 21.62 21.81 10.20
C VAL A 558 22.01 20.35 9.94
N GLU A 559 23.21 19.96 10.38
CA GLU A 559 23.61 18.56 10.43
C GLU A 559 22.99 17.89 11.66
N HIS A 560 22.45 16.69 11.49
CA HIS A 560 21.87 15.86 12.54
C HIS A 560 22.13 14.38 12.24
N GLU A 561 22.03 13.51 13.23
CA GLU A 561 22.16 12.06 13.02
C GLU A 561 20.78 11.41 13.05
N VAL A 562 20.45 10.63 12.03
CA VAL A 562 19.20 9.87 11.92
C VAL A 562 19.55 8.44 11.52
N GLU A 563 19.11 7.45 12.31
CA GLU A 563 19.41 6.01 12.09
C GLU A 563 20.93 5.73 11.88
N GLY A 564 21.80 6.47 12.58
CA GLY A 564 23.26 6.36 12.46
C GLY A 564 23.87 7.04 11.23
N VAL A 565 23.07 7.72 10.40
CA VAL A 565 23.53 8.47 9.23
C VAL A 565 23.57 9.97 9.56
N ALA A 566 24.69 10.63 9.25
CA ALA A 566 24.76 12.09 9.28
C ALA A 566 23.94 12.67 8.11
N VAL A 567 22.96 13.52 8.41
CA VAL A 567 21.99 14.07 7.46
C VAL A 567 21.84 15.58 7.60
N ARG A 568 21.41 16.24 6.51
CA ARG A 568 20.97 17.63 6.53
C ARG A 568 19.47 17.67 6.84
N THR A 569 19.05 18.47 7.82
CA THR A 569 17.63 18.65 8.17
C THR A 569 17.38 20.08 8.65
N LEU A 570 16.13 20.43 9.01
CA LEU A 570 15.82 21.76 9.56
C LEU A 570 15.97 21.76 11.09
N PRO A 571 16.31 22.90 11.73
CA PRO A 571 16.37 23.01 13.19
C PRO A 571 15.11 22.50 13.92
N LEU A 572 13.92 22.73 13.33
CA LEU A 572 12.65 22.22 13.85
C LEU A 572 12.56 20.69 13.82
N MET A 573 13.12 20.06 12.79
CA MET A 573 13.07 18.61 12.56
C MET A 573 14.15 17.85 13.34
N ALA A 574 15.28 18.50 13.65
CA ALA A 574 16.35 17.96 14.50
C ALA A 574 16.02 17.96 16.00
N ALA A 575 14.99 18.71 16.41
CA ALA A 575 14.57 18.79 17.79
C ALA A 575 13.61 17.64 18.15
N PRO A 576 13.72 17.04 19.35
CA PRO A 576 12.73 16.07 19.83
C PRO A 576 11.33 16.69 19.85
N SER A 577 10.33 15.98 19.33
CA SER A 577 8.95 16.45 19.36
C SER A 577 8.24 16.08 20.65
N VAL A 578 7.18 16.83 20.97
CA VAL A 578 6.25 16.51 22.08
C VAL A 578 5.53 15.18 21.92
N SER A 579 5.61 14.55 20.74
CA SER A 579 5.05 13.23 20.43
C SER A 579 6.05 12.08 20.64
N GLN A 580 7.28 12.36 21.06
CA GLN A 580 8.34 11.36 21.24
C GLN A 580 8.65 11.13 22.73
N CYS A 581 8.94 9.88 23.09
CA CYS A 581 9.48 9.52 24.39
C CYS A 581 10.99 9.80 24.41
N ALA A 582 11.41 10.80 25.21
CA ALA A 582 12.81 11.23 25.30
C ALA A 582 13.52 10.75 26.59
N PHE A 583 12.89 9.86 27.36
CA PHE A 583 13.45 9.30 28.60
C PHE A 583 14.03 7.90 28.38
N PRO A 584 15.04 7.49 29.18
CA PRO A 584 15.62 6.15 29.06
C PRO A 584 14.62 5.07 29.49
N ILE A 585 14.66 3.93 28.80
CA ILE A 585 13.85 2.75 29.11
C ILE A 585 14.77 1.53 29.25
N ASP A 586 14.63 0.81 30.36
CA ASP A 586 15.29 -0.48 30.58
C ASP A 586 14.31 -1.65 30.40
N VAL A 587 14.84 -2.87 30.29
CA VAL A 587 14.05 -4.11 30.33
C VAL A 587 14.48 -4.95 31.52
N VAL A 588 13.52 -5.60 32.19
CA VAL A 588 13.75 -6.54 33.30
C VAL A 588 13.15 -7.89 32.93
N TYR A 589 13.99 -8.91 32.87
CA TYR A 589 13.60 -10.31 32.73
C TYR A 589 13.65 -11.02 34.09
N THR A 590 12.74 -11.95 34.30
CA THR A 590 12.86 -12.96 35.36
C THR A 590 13.04 -14.32 34.73
N TRP A 591 14.07 -15.06 35.15
CA TRP A 591 14.37 -16.38 34.60
C TRP A 591 15.04 -17.30 35.63
N VAL A 592 14.76 -18.60 35.51
CA VAL A 592 15.44 -19.66 36.26
C VAL A 592 15.63 -20.88 35.34
N ASP A 593 16.73 -21.61 35.53
CA ASP A 593 16.93 -22.93 34.96
C ASP A 593 16.37 -23.99 35.91
N GLY A 594 15.22 -24.58 35.56
CA GLY A 594 14.64 -25.69 36.34
C GLY A 594 15.31 -27.04 36.12
N SER A 595 16.29 -27.13 35.22
CA SER A 595 17.14 -28.33 35.06
C SER A 595 18.38 -28.31 35.97
N ASP A 596 18.69 -27.17 36.59
CA ASP A 596 19.76 -27.01 37.57
C ASP A 596 19.52 -27.92 38.80
N PRO A 597 20.40 -28.91 39.06
CA PRO A 597 20.24 -29.83 40.18
C PRO A 597 20.29 -29.16 41.56
N GLU A 598 21.07 -28.09 41.72
CA GLU A 598 21.18 -27.39 43.01
C GLU A 598 19.90 -26.60 43.30
N TRP A 599 19.36 -25.95 42.27
CA TRP A 599 18.10 -25.22 42.35
C TRP A 599 16.91 -26.16 42.64
N ASP A 600 16.80 -27.28 41.92
CA ASP A 600 15.70 -28.23 42.16
C ASP A 600 15.81 -28.91 43.53
N ALA A 601 17.03 -29.22 44.01
CA ALA A 601 17.23 -29.73 45.36
C ALA A 601 16.76 -28.71 46.43
N ALA A 602 17.08 -27.43 46.25
CA ALA A 602 16.62 -26.36 47.13
C ALA A 602 15.08 -26.22 47.11
N ARG A 603 14.46 -26.40 45.94
CA ARG A 603 12.99 -26.38 45.75
C ARG A 603 12.31 -27.53 46.48
N GLN A 604 12.80 -28.76 46.30
CA GLN A 604 12.26 -29.95 46.96
C GLN A 604 12.41 -29.85 48.48
N ALA A 605 13.57 -29.42 48.98
CA ALA A 605 13.78 -29.21 50.41
C ALA A 605 12.82 -28.17 51.02
N ARG A 606 12.49 -27.11 50.27
CA ARG A 606 11.50 -26.11 50.71
C ARG A 606 10.06 -26.65 50.66
N LEU A 607 9.73 -27.53 49.70
CA LEU A 607 8.43 -28.20 49.61
C LEU A 607 8.17 -29.17 50.76
N GLU A 608 9.18 -29.94 51.19
CA GLU A 608 9.07 -30.90 52.30
C GLU A 608 8.66 -30.22 53.63
N GLY A 609 8.94 -28.92 53.79
CA GLY A 609 8.61 -28.13 54.97
C GLY A 609 7.25 -27.41 54.94
N ILE A 610 6.44 -27.52 53.87
CA ILE A 610 5.23 -26.71 53.67
C ILE A 610 4.00 -27.61 53.43
N ALA A 611 2.93 -27.38 54.20
CA ALA A 611 1.62 -28.03 54.02
C ALA A 611 0.60 -27.05 53.39
N GLY A 612 -0.28 -27.53 52.51
CA GLY A 612 -1.38 -26.74 51.91
C GLY A 612 -1.36 -26.68 50.38
N THR A 613 -1.94 -25.61 49.80
CA THR A 613 -2.09 -25.41 48.33
C THR A 613 -0.77 -25.37 47.55
N ALA A 614 0.36 -25.16 48.22
CA ALA A 614 1.71 -25.25 47.67
C ALA A 614 2.06 -26.64 47.07
N GLN A 615 1.32 -27.70 47.43
CA GLN A 615 1.52 -29.06 46.89
C GLN A 615 0.74 -29.33 45.58
N THR A 616 -0.01 -28.37 45.05
CA THR A 616 -0.71 -28.52 43.77
C THR A 616 0.26 -28.52 42.60
N ARG A 617 0.03 -29.37 41.58
CA ARG A 617 0.88 -29.44 40.36
C ARG A 617 1.06 -28.07 39.68
N GLU A 618 0.03 -27.23 39.72
CA GLU A 618 0.04 -25.87 39.15
C GLU A 618 0.93 -24.87 39.93
N SER A 619 1.20 -25.13 41.22
CA SER A 619 1.97 -24.25 42.10
C SER A 619 3.44 -24.67 42.27
N SER A 620 3.75 -25.97 42.11
CA SER A 620 5.09 -26.51 42.37
C SER A 620 5.55 -27.61 41.39
N GLY A 621 4.89 -27.81 40.25
CA GLY A 621 5.30 -28.81 39.25
C GLY A 621 6.61 -28.45 38.55
N GLN A 622 7.50 -29.44 38.35
CA GLN A 622 8.79 -29.26 37.64
C GLN A 622 8.62 -28.75 36.20
N ALA A 623 7.52 -29.13 35.52
CA ALA A 623 7.21 -28.68 34.17
C ALA A 623 7.02 -27.16 34.03
N ARG A 624 6.81 -26.43 35.14
CA ARG A 624 6.69 -24.96 35.16
C ARG A 624 8.04 -24.24 34.98
N PHE A 625 9.15 -24.95 35.11
CA PHE A 625 10.50 -24.37 35.13
C PHE A 625 11.42 -24.98 34.05
N LEU A 626 10.86 -25.69 33.07
CA LEU A 626 11.62 -26.21 31.94
C LEU A 626 12.05 -25.03 31.06
N ALA A 627 13.35 -24.86 30.85
CA ALA A 627 13.90 -23.89 29.90
C ALA A 627 14.10 -24.56 28.52
N ARG A 628 13.60 -23.93 27.46
CA ARG A 628 13.69 -24.33 26.04
C ARG A 628 14.20 -23.17 25.17
N ASP A 629 15.27 -22.53 25.64
CA ASP A 629 15.90 -21.35 25.03
C ASP A 629 14.97 -20.12 24.87
N GLU A 630 13.80 -20.06 25.51
CA GLU A 630 12.85 -18.94 25.39
C GLU A 630 13.55 -17.60 25.70
N LEU A 631 14.28 -17.53 26.83
CA LEU A 631 15.02 -16.33 27.22
C LEU A 631 16.01 -15.89 26.12
N ARG A 632 16.73 -16.84 25.52
CA ARG A 632 17.73 -16.55 24.48
C ARG A 632 17.08 -15.84 23.28
N TYR A 633 16.00 -16.42 22.77
CA TYR A 633 15.30 -15.89 21.62
C TYR A 633 14.45 -14.66 21.95
N SER A 634 13.94 -14.55 23.17
CA SER A 634 13.28 -13.34 23.66
C SER A 634 14.25 -12.16 23.69
N LEU A 635 15.49 -12.36 24.17
CA LEU A 635 16.53 -11.35 24.07
C LEU A 635 16.89 -11.02 22.61
N ARG A 636 16.97 -12.00 21.70
CA ARG A 636 17.13 -11.71 20.26
C ARG A 636 16.00 -10.83 19.73
N SER A 637 14.77 -11.04 20.18
CA SER A 637 13.64 -10.20 19.79
C SER A 637 13.84 -8.73 20.20
N LEU A 638 14.42 -8.46 21.38
CA LEU A 638 14.82 -7.10 21.77
C LEU A 638 15.89 -6.52 20.85
N HIS A 639 16.92 -7.30 20.53
CA HIS A 639 17.99 -6.86 19.63
C HIS A 639 17.44 -6.47 18.25
N LEU A 640 16.51 -7.26 17.72
CA LEU A 640 15.91 -7.05 16.40
C LEU A 640 14.91 -5.89 16.39
N PHE A 641 14.08 -5.78 17.43
CA PHE A 641 12.84 -5.02 17.37
C PHE A 641 12.71 -3.89 18.39
N ALA A 642 13.57 -3.82 19.40
CA ALA A 642 13.63 -2.72 20.36
C ALA A 642 15.08 -2.25 20.61
N PRO A 643 15.80 -1.79 19.57
CA PRO A 643 17.21 -1.38 19.67
C PRO A 643 17.42 -0.13 20.57
N TRP A 644 16.34 0.57 20.93
CA TRP A 644 16.34 1.75 21.78
C TRP A 644 16.43 1.42 23.29
N VAL A 645 16.34 0.15 23.68
CA VAL A 645 16.49 -0.29 25.08
C VAL A 645 17.88 0.09 25.60
N ARG A 646 17.92 0.76 26.75
CA ARG A 646 19.18 1.24 27.36
C ARG A 646 19.96 0.10 28.03
N ARG A 647 19.32 -0.65 28.93
CA ARG A 647 19.91 -1.79 29.67
C ARG A 647 18.89 -2.91 29.84
N ILE A 648 19.40 -4.13 29.93
CA ILE A 648 18.67 -5.39 30.11
C ILE A 648 19.11 -5.98 31.45
N HIS A 649 18.17 -6.08 32.38
CA HIS A 649 18.38 -6.67 33.70
C HIS A 649 17.84 -8.09 33.70
N VAL A 650 18.70 -9.08 33.90
CA VAL A 650 18.29 -10.50 33.97
C VAL A 650 18.32 -10.92 35.43
N VAL A 651 17.13 -11.10 36.01
CA VAL A 651 16.94 -11.43 37.42
C VAL A 651 16.90 -12.96 37.56
N THR A 652 17.86 -13.53 38.29
CA THR A 652 18.03 -14.98 38.43
C THR A 652 18.21 -15.43 39.87
N ALA A 653 18.09 -16.74 40.11
CA ALA A 653 18.39 -17.37 41.38
C ALA A 653 19.90 -17.63 41.59
N GLY A 654 20.76 -16.74 41.09
CA GLY A 654 22.23 -16.88 41.11
C GLY A 654 22.80 -17.69 39.94
N GLN A 655 21.93 -18.06 38.99
CA GLN A 655 22.27 -18.80 37.78
C GLN A 655 22.71 -17.82 36.68
N VAL A 656 23.59 -18.31 35.79
CA VAL A 656 24.03 -17.60 34.58
C VAL A 656 23.78 -18.52 33.40
N PRO A 657 22.97 -18.12 32.40
CA PRO A 657 22.82 -18.90 31.17
C PRO A 657 24.19 -19.11 30.49
N ASP A 658 24.47 -20.34 30.06
CA ASP A 658 25.77 -20.72 29.50
C ASP A 658 26.11 -20.03 28.17
N TRP A 659 25.10 -19.57 27.45
CA TRP A 659 25.21 -18.82 26.19
C TRP A 659 25.31 -17.29 26.37
N LEU A 660 25.08 -16.74 27.58
CA LEU A 660 24.97 -15.29 27.79
C LEU A 660 26.33 -14.64 28.08
N ASP A 661 26.72 -13.66 27.26
CA ASP A 661 27.90 -12.83 27.52
C ASP A 661 27.59 -11.72 28.53
N THR A 662 28.02 -11.95 29.77
CA THR A 662 27.87 -11.00 30.88
C THR A 662 28.81 -9.79 30.80
N SER A 663 29.72 -9.74 29.83
CA SER A 663 30.64 -8.61 29.62
C SER A 663 30.06 -7.49 28.77
N ASP A 664 28.94 -7.72 28.05
CA ASP A 664 28.24 -6.67 27.31
C ASP A 664 27.68 -5.63 28.30
N PRO A 665 28.00 -4.32 28.14
CA PRO A 665 27.62 -3.28 29.08
C PRO A 665 26.10 -3.03 29.19
N ARG A 666 25.30 -3.59 28.28
CA ARG A 666 23.84 -3.53 28.33
C ARG A 666 23.26 -4.61 29.25
N ILE A 667 23.97 -5.72 29.48
CA ILE A 667 23.50 -6.82 30.32
C ILE A 667 23.88 -6.56 31.78
N ASN A 668 22.89 -6.70 32.67
CA ASN A 668 23.11 -6.65 34.11
C ASN A 668 22.43 -7.86 34.76
N LEU A 669 23.20 -8.82 35.26
CA LEU A 669 22.64 -9.92 36.05
C LEU A 669 22.36 -9.46 37.47
N VAL A 670 21.16 -9.77 37.95
CA VAL A 670 20.70 -9.40 39.28
C VAL A 670 20.30 -10.66 40.03
N ASP A 671 20.85 -10.87 41.22
CA ASP A 671 20.52 -12.04 42.02
C ASP A 671 19.27 -11.77 42.88
N HIS A 672 18.43 -12.79 43.08
CA HIS A 672 17.32 -12.73 44.05
C HIS A 672 17.75 -12.24 45.45
N ARG A 673 18.98 -12.57 45.87
CA ARG A 673 19.60 -12.15 47.14
C ARG A 673 19.78 -10.64 47.28
N ASP A 674 19.88 -9.93 46.16
CA ASP A 674 20.05 -8.47 46.15
C ASP A 674 18.70 -7.73 46.28
N LEU A 675 17.58 -8.41 46.01
CA LEU A 675 16.24 -7.82 45.93
C LEU A 675 15.31 -8.21 47.08
N LEU A 676 15.33 -9.50 47.44
CA LEU A 676 14.38 -10.12 48.36
C LEU A 676 14.94 -10.23 49.79
N PRO A 677 14.06 -10.27 50.81
CA PRO A 677 14.51 -10.40 52.18
C PRO A 677 15.08 -11.81 52.43
N ALA A 678 16.14 -11.91 53.25
CA ALA A 678 16.87 -13.15 53.48
C ALA A 678 16.02 -14.30 54.06
N ASP A 679 14.97 -13.98 54.81
CA ASP A 679 14.01 -14.94 55.37
C ASP A 679 13.00 -15.48 54.33
N GLY A 680 12.88 -14.82 53.18
CA GLY A 680 12.06 -15.24 52.04
C GLY A 680 12.79 -16.13 51.03
N LEU A 681 14.11 -16.31 51.16
CA LEU A 681 14.94 -17.06 50.22
C LEU A 681 15.20 -18.51 50.66
N PRO A 682 15.43 -19.46 49.72
CA PRO A 682 15.20 -19.31 48.28
C PRO A 682 13.71 -19.21 47.95
N THR A 683 13.37 -18.45 46.91
CA THR A 683 12.00 -18.31 46.41
C THR A 683 11.83 -19.00 45.06
N PHE A 684 10.64 -19.54 44.84
CA PHE A 684 10.16 -20.17 43.62
C PHE A 684 8.84 -19.53 43.16
N ASN A 685 8.57 -18.32 43.64
CA ASN A 685 7.34 -17.58 43.43
C ASN A 685 7.60 -16.31 42.61
N SER A 686 7.10 -16.27 41.37
CA SER A 686 7.21 -15.09 40.51
C SER A 686 6.57 -13.84 41.15
N HIS A 687 5.43 -14.00 41.86
CA HIS A 687 4.77 -12.86 42.53
C HIS A 687 5.66 -12.27 43.63
N ALA A 688 6.44 -13.12 44.33
CA ALA A 688 7.41 -12.65 45.33
C ALA A 688 8.51 -11.82 44.66
N ILE A 689 9.08 -12.29 43.54
CA ILE A 689 10.12 -11.58 42.79
C ILE A 689 9.60 -10.24 42.27
N GLU A 690 8.41 -10.23 41.66
CA GLU A 690 7.72 -9.03 41.15
C GLU A 690 7.65 -7.92 42.22
N THR A 691 7.43 -8.26 43.49
CA THR A 691 7.32 -7.27 44.58
C THR A 691 8.58 -6.41 44.78
N SER A 692 9.73 -6.83 44.26
CA SER A 692 11.03 -6.22 44.56
C SER A 692 11.81 -5.76 43.32
N LEU A 693 11.29 -5.94 42.10
CA LEU A 693 12.02 -5.56 40.87
C LEU A 693 12.32 -4.05 40.77
N HIS A 694 11.48 -3.19 41.35
CA HIS A 694 11.72 -1.74 41.41
C HIS A 694 12.91 -1.33 42.30
N ARG A 695 13.57 -2.29 42.98
CA ARG A 695 14.74 -2.10 43.83
C ARG A 695 16.07 -2.37 43.11
N ILE A 696 16.03 -2.85 41.86
CA ILE A 696 17.23 -3.10 41.06
C ILE A 696 18.08 -1.82 41.00
N GLU A 697 19.35 -1.93 41.38
CA GLU A 697 20.26 -0.79 41.38
C GLU A 697 20.47 -0.27 39.96
N GLY A 698 20.29 1.04 39.79
CA GLY A 698 20.47 1.71 38.51
C GLY A 698 19.32 1.56 37.51
N LEU A 699 18.21 0.89 37.85
CA LEU A 699 17.05 0.74 36.97
C LEU A 699 16.48 2.12 36.55
N ALA A 700 16.11 2.28 35.28
CA ALA A 700 15.44 3.46 34.76
C ALA A 700 14.08 3.69 35.44
N GLU A 701 13.66 4.96 35.55
CA GLU A 701 12.31 5.29 36.03
C GLU A 701 11.22 4.60 35.19
N HIS A 702 11.44 4.45 33.88
CA HIS A 702 10.56 3.74 32.97
C HIS A 702 11.22 2.43 32.56
N PHE A 703 10.52 1.30 32.69
CA PHE A 703 11.07 0.01 32.29
C PHE A 703 9.98 -0.95 31.82
N LEU A 704 10.36 -1.95 31.04
CA LEU A 704 9.49 -3.04 30.63
C LEU A 704 9.80 -4.28 31.45
N TYR A 705 8.78 -4.93 32.00
CA TYR A 705 8.90 -6.25 32.59
C TYR A 705 8.52 -7.32 31.57
N PHE A 706 9.47 -8.23 31.34
CA PHE A 706 9.31 -9.40 30.48
C PHE A 706 9.36 -10.66 31.33
N ASN A 707 8.41 -11.57 31.07
CA ASN A 707 8.70 -12.98 31.28
C ASN A 707 9.58 -13.49 30.13
N ASP A 708 10.28 -14.60 30.35
CA ASP A 708 11.13 -15.24 29.35
C ASP A 708 10.34 -15.77 28.14
N ASP A 709 9.03 -16.03 28.29
CA ASP A 709 8.11 -16.50 27.26
C ASP A 709 7.45 -15.38 26.41
N PHE A 710 7.85 -14.10 26.59
CA PHE A 710 7.37 -12.98 25.81
C PHE A 710 8.35 -12.60 24.71
N PHE A 711 7.85 -12.38 23.49
CA PHE A 711 8.65 -12.01 22.33
C PHE A 711 8.08 -10.77 21.67
N LEU A 712 8.96 -9.86 21.23
CA LEU A 712 8.59 -8.85 20.24
C LEU A 712 8.55 -9.50 18.86
N ALA A 713 7.51 -9.26 18.09
CA ALA A 713 7.29 -9.94 16.81
C ALA A 713 7.56 -9.06 15.57
N ARG A 714 7.61 -7.73 15.74
CA ARG A 714 7.98 -6.76 14.71
C ARG A 714 8.68 -5.55 15.35
N PRO A 715 9.38 -4.69 14.58
CA PRO A 715 9.96 -3.47 15.12
C PRO A 715 8.93 -2.62 15.87
N VAL A 716 9.23 -2.25 17.11
CA VAL A 716 8.37 -1.43 17.98
C VAL A 716 9.08 -0.16 18.42
N HIS A 717 8.32 0.86 18.80
CA HIS A 717 8.82 2.14 19.29
C HIS A 717 8.57 2.29 20.79
N PRO A 718 9.31 3.18 21.49
CA PRO A 718 8.98 3.54 22.88
C PRO A 718 7.51 3.91 23.10
N GLU A 719 6.90 4.59 22.10
CA GLU A 719 5.51 5.03 22.11
C GLU A 719 4.49 3.89 22.10
N THR A 720 4.92 2.67 21.74
CA THR A 720 4.11 1.47 21.91
C THR A 720 3.79 1.28 23.40
N PHE A 721 4.75 1.52 24.29
CA PHE A 721 4.70 1.20 25.72
C PHE A 721 4.45 2.38 26.64
N PHE A 722 4.83 3.59 26.23
CA PHE A 722 4.71 4.79 27.04
C PHE A 722 4.16 5.95 26.22
N SER A 723 3.41 6.84 26.87
CA SER A 723 3.10 8.14 26.29
C SER A 723 4.32 9.07 26.42
N PRO A 724 4.44 10.11 25.58
CA PRO A 724 5.48 11.14 25.73
C PRO A 724 5.46 11.85 27.10
N ALA A 725 4.32 11.80 27.81
CA ALA A 725 4.17 12.33 29.16
C ALA A 725 4.65 11.36 30.27
N GLY A 726 5.14 10.16 29.91
CA GLY A 726 5.61 9.15 30.85
C GLY A 726 4.49 8.33 31.50
N LEU A 727 3.31 8.25 30.88
CA LEU A 727 2.29 7.27 31.30
C LEU A 727 2.63 5.92 30.67
N PHE A 728 2.43 4.82 31.37
CA PHE A 728 2.68 3.49 30.81
C PHE A 728 1.40 2.85 30.24
N ALA A 729 1.54 2.02 29.22
CA ALA A 729 0.44 1.35 28.54
C ALA A 729 -0.09 0.14 29.34
N THR A 730 -1.40 0.01 29.44
CA THR A 730 -2.09 -1.15 30.01
C THR A 730 -2.86 -1.88 28.90
N TYR A 731 -2.44 -3.11 28.60
CA TYR A 731 -3.10 -3.97 27.63
C TYR A 731 -4.03 -4.96 28.33
N PHE A 732 -5.31 -4.98 27.95
CA PHE A 732 -6.30 -5.89 28.51
C PHE A 732 -6.47 -7.14 27.65
N SER A 733 -6.66 -8.27 28.32
CA SER A 733 -7.16 -9.50 27.70
C SER A 733 -8.69 -9.44 27.57
N HIS A 734 -9.22 -10.18 26.59
CA HIS A 734 -10.65 -10.46 26.51
C HIS A 734 -11.16 -11.37 27.64
N THR A 735 -10.24 -11.99 28.40
CA THR A 735 -10.61 -12.84 29.55
C THR A 735 -10.98 -12.01 30.78
N THR A 736 -11.90 -12.56 31.58
CA THR A 736 -12.40 -11.91 32.81
C THR A 736 -11.76 -12.51 34.05
N ILE A 737 -11.59 -11.71 35.10
CA ILE A 737 -11.13 -12.16 36.42
C ILE A 737 -12.20 -13.05 37.11
N GLY A 738 -13.46 -12.98 36.67
CA GLY A 738 -14.55 -13.79 37.21
C GLY A 738 -15.00 -13.39 38.63
N LEU A 739 -15.86 -14.22 39.21
CA LEU A 739 -16.42 -14.06 40.56
C LEU A 739 -15.45 -14.62 41.62
N THR A 740 -15.35 -13.95 42.76
CA THR A 740 -14.55 -14.41 43.90
C THR A 740 -15.05 -15.76 44.44
N ASN A 741 -14.15 -16.60 44.93
CA ASN A 741 -14.43 -17.90 45.57
C ASN A 741 -14.96 -19.00 44.62
N THR A 742 -14.56 -18.96 43.34
CA THR A 742 -14.74 -20.13 42.47
C THR A 742 -13.88 -21.29 43.01
N PRO A 743 -14.46 -22.49 43.24
CA PRO A 743 -13.69 -23.68 43.64
C PRO A 743 -12.57 -23.96 42.61
N ASP A 744 -11.40 -24.38 43.11
CA ASP A 744 -10.24 -24.77 42.28
C ASP A 744 -9.68 -23.67 41.36
N ALA A 745 -9.94 -22.39 41.66
CA ALA A 745 -9.35 -21.29 40.91
C ALA A 745 -7.80 -21.33 40.94
N PRO A 746 -7.13 -21.12 39.79
CA PRO A 746 -5.68 -21.16 39.74
C PRO A 746 -5.04 -20.00 40.53
N PRO A 747 -3.81 -20.14 41.04
CA PRO A 747 -3.19 -19.14 41.91
C PRO A 747 -3.11 -17.72 41.33
N TYR A 748 -2.92 -17.57 40.02
CA TYR A 748 -2.88 -16.25 39.38
C TYR A 748 -4.23 -15.52 39.46
N LEU A 749 -5.34 -16.26 39.40
CA LEU A 749 -6.68 -15.69 39.47
C LEU A 749 -7.00 -15.23 40.91
N LYS A 750 -6.54 -16.00 41.90
CA LYS A 750 -6.62 -15.61 43.32
C LYS A 750 -5.81 -14.33 43.59
N ALA A 751 -4.61 -14.22 43.04
CA ALA A 751 -3.82 -12.99 43.13
C ALA A 751 -4.54 -11.79 42.48
N ALA A 752 -5.21 -11.99 41.33
CA ALA A 752 -6.04 -10.96 40.72
C ALA A 752 -7.25 -10.55 41.59
N TRP A 753 -7.86 -11.49 42.34
CA TRP A 753 -8.89 -11.17 43.33
C TRP A 753 -8.34 -10.38 44.51
N ASN A 754 -7.16 -10.73 45.02
CA ASN A 754 -6.50 -9.99 46.09
C ASN A 754 -6.22 -8.55 45.64
N ASN A 755 -5.67 -8.39 44.44
CA ASN A 755 -5.43 -7.08 43.83
C ASN A 755 -6.73 -6.27 43.70
N ARG A 756 -7.82 -6.90 43.21
CA ARG A 756 -9.14 -6.27 43.11
C ARG A 756 -9.61 -5.76 44.48
N ASN A 757 -9.48 -6.56 45.52
CA ASN A 757 -9.91 -6.19 46.87
C ASN A 757 -9.10 -4.99 47.39
N LEU A 758 -7.76 -5.01 47.23
CA LEU A 758 -6.89 -3.90 47.60
C LEU A 758 -7.28 -2.59 46.90
N LEU A 759 -7.57 -2.66 45.60
CA LEU A 759 -7.99 -1.50 44.81
C LEU A 759 -9.40 -1.03 45.15
N TYR A 760 -10.32 -1.94 45.43
CA TYR A 760 -11.67 -1.60 45.86
C TYR A 760 -11.66 -0.91 47.22
N ASP A 761 -10.90 -1.42 48.18
CA ASP A 761 -10.76 -0.82 49.51
C ASP A 761 -10.09 0.56 49.43
N ALA A 762 -9.13 0.74 48.52
CA ALA A 762 -8.37 1.98 48.36
C ALA A 762 -9.09 3.07 47.55
N PHE A 763 -9.91 2.69 46.56
CA PHE A 763 -10.47 3.61 45.55
C PHE A 763 -11.97 3.45 45.29
N GLY A 764 -12.62 2.42 45.83
CA GLY A 764 -14.03 2.11 45.57
C GLY A 764 -14.30 1.60 44.16
N GLN A 765 -13.28 1.13 43.44
CA GLN A 765 -13.36 0.69 42.04
C GLN A 765 -13.00 -0.80 41.91
N VAL A 766 -13.67 -1.50 40.99
CA VAL A 766 -13.50 -2.95 40.78
C VAL A 766 -12.79 -3.21 39.45
N THR A 767 -11.82 -4.12 39.45
CA THR A 767 -11.17 -4.61 38.22
C THR A 767 -11.92 -5.80 37.64
N THR A 768 -12.18 -5.83 36.33
CA THR A 768 -13.04 -6.85 35.68
C THR A 768 -12.30 -7.81 34.76
N ASN A 769 -11.22 -7.34 34.12
CA ASN A 769 -10.51 -8.03 33.05
C ASN A 769 -9.10 -8.41 33.50
N ASN A 770 -8.60 -9.53 32.99
CA ASN A 770 -7.17 -9.84 33.11
C ASN A 770 -6.37 -8.96 32.13
N LEU A 771 -5.08 -8.87 32.37
CA LEU A 771 -4.17 -8.23 31.42
C LEU A 771 -3.84 -9.17 30.26
N ALA A 772 -3.48 -8.60 29.12
CA ALA A 772 -2.95 -9.35 28.00
C ALA A 772 -1.56 -9.90 28.33
N HIS A 773 -1.21 -11.06 27.77
CA HIS A 773 0.12 -11.66 27.89
C HIS A 773 1.12 -10.93 26.99
N ALA A 774 1.46 -9.70 27.37
CA ALA A 774 2.39 -8.81 26.68
C ALA A 774 3.45 -8.30 27.68
N PRO A 775 4.57 -7.74 27.20
CA PRO A 775 5.49 -7.01 28.07
C PRO A 775 4.75 -5.93 28.88
N TYR A 776 5.05 -5.85 30.17
CA TYR A 776 4.37 -4.93 31.09
C TYR A 776 5.21 -3.67 31.33
N PRO A 777 4.83 -2.51 30.76
CA PRO A 777 5.55 -1.27 31.02
C PRO A 777 5.20 -0.72 32.40
N HIS A 778 6.22 -0.22 33.11
CA HIS A 778 6.10 0.23 34.48
C HIS A 778 6.92 1.47 34.78
N ARG A 779 6.59 2.08 35.92
CA ARG A 779 7.34 3.16 36.54
C ARG A 779 7.82 2.81 37.93
N VAL A 780 9.11 3.04 38.21
CA VAL A 780 9.72 2.78 39.52
C VAL A 780 9.01 3.59 40.61
N SER A 781 8.67 4.85 40.36
CA SER A 781 7.96 5.68 41.34
C SER A 781 6.59 5.10 41.71
N VAL A 782 5.85 4.56 40.73
CA VAL A 782 4.51 3.98 40.94
C VAL A 782 4.61 2.68 41.73
N LEU A 783 5.61 1.84 41.43
CA LEU A 783 5.83 0.61 42.20
C LEU A 783 6.23 0.89 43.65
N ARG A 784 7.03 1.94 43.91
CA ARG A 784 7.34 2.38 45.28
C ARG A 784 6.09 2.84 46.03
N GLU A 785 5.23 3.63 45.38
CA GLU A 785 3.96 4.07 45.96
C GLU A 785 3.05 2.88 46.33
N ILE A 786 2.96 1.88 45.46
CA ILE A 786 2.21 0.64 45.72
C ILE A 786 2.82 -0.12 46.90
N ALA A 787 4.15 -0.27 46.94
CA ALA A 787 4.84 -0.97 48.01
C ALA A 787 4.69 -0.26 49.37
N GLU A 788 4.60 1.07 49.39
CA GLU A 788 4.33 1.85 50.60
C GLU A 788 2.86 1.76 51.03
N ARG A 789 1.93 1.91 50.09
CA ARG A 789 0.49 1.92 50.37
C ARG A 789 -0.06 0.56 50.78
N PHE A 790 0.45 -0.51 50.18
CA PHE A 790 0.03 -1.89 50.44
C PHE A 790 1.17 -2.70 51.07
N ALA A 791 1.91 -2.09 52.00
CA ALA A 791 3.13 -2.63 52.57
C ALA A 791 2.97 -4.03 53.18
N GLU A 792 1.88 -4.30 53.91
CA GLU A 792 1.66 -5.60 54.54
C GLU A 792 1.43 -6.73 53.50
N PRO A 793 0.46 -6.64 52.56
CA PRO A 793 0.29 -7.63 51.50
C PRO A 793 1.54 -7.85 50.63
N VAL A 794 2.24 -6.76 50.28
CA VAL A 794 3.46 -6.81 49.46
C VAL A 794 4.59 -7.51 50.23
N ALA A 795 4.81 -7.16 51.51
CA ALA A 795 5.83 -7.78 52.34
C ALA A 795 5.54 -9.25 52.69
N ALA A 796 4.26 -9.63 52.78
CA ALA A 796 3.86 -11.02 52.95
C ALA A 796 4.14 -11.83 51.68
N THR A 797 3.77 -11.30 50.50
CA THR A 797 4.04 -11.94 49.20
C THR A 797 5.54 -12.10 48.96
N ALA A 798 6.36 -11.09 49.29
CA ALA A 798 7.81 -11.13 49.15
C ALA A 798 8.50 -12.25 49.96
N ARG A 799 7.85 -12.76 51.02
CA ARG A 799 8.35 -13.87 51.86
C ARG A 799 7.72 -15.22 51.51
N SER A 800 6.82 -15.26 50.53
CA SER A 800 6.11 -16.47 50.13
C SER A 800 7.00 -17.28 49.17
N PRO A 801 7.49 -18.47 49.56
CA PRO A 801 8.44 -19.24 48.75
C PRO A 801 7.79 -19.89 47.52
N PHE A 802 6.47 -20.12 47.54
CA PHE A 802 5.69 -20.66 46.42
C PHE A 802 4.44 -19.81 46.22
N ARG A 803 3.81 -19.88 45.04
CA ARG A 803 2.55 -19.17 44.81
C ARG A 803 1.51 -19.54 45.87
N SER A 804 0.93 -18.53 46.49
CA SER A 804 -0.05 -18.65 47.57
C SER A 804 -1.36 -17.97 47.21
N ASP A 805 -2.44 -18.40 47.87
CA ASP A 805 -3.78 -17.82 47.75
C ASP A 805 -3.86 -16.37 48.27
N THR A 806 -2.85 -15.94 49.03
CA THR A 806 -2.73 -14.59 49.60
C THR A 806 -1.80 -13.67 48.79
N ASP A 807 -1.23 -14.16 47.69
CA ASP A 807 -0.26 -13.38 46.92
C ASP A 807 -0.88 -12.17 46.24
N VAL A 808 -0.04 -11.16 46.03
CA VAL A 808 -0.29 -9.99 45.20
C VAL A 808 0.56 -10.08 43.94
N ALA A 809 -0.08 -10.15 42.77
CA ALA A 809 0.60 -10.07 41.48
C ALA A 809 0.90 -8.59 41.18
N MET A 810 2.09 -8.11 41.57
CA MET A 810 2.37 -6.67 41.62
C MET A 810 2.49 -6.04 40.22
N LEU A 811 3.33 -6.62 39.34
CA LEU A 811 3.60 -6.04 38.02
C LEU A 811 2.62 -6.57 36.98
N SER A 812 2.39 -7.88 37.01
CA SER A 812 1.50 -8.60 36.08
C SER A 812 0.00 -8.37 36.34
N SER A 813 -0.38 -7.48 37.28
CA SER A 813 -1.79 -7.12 37.51
C SER A 813 -1.99 -5.82 38.30
N LEU A 814 -1.49 -5.71 39.55
CA LEU A 814 -1.84 -4.62 40.47
C LEU A 814 -1.42 -3.25 39.95
N ALA A 815 -0.18 -3.10 39.51
CA ALA A 815 0.40 -1.82 39.12
C ALA A 815 -0.26 -1.22 37.88
N GLN A 816 -0.70 -2.06 36.95
CA GLN A 816 -1.42 -1.63 35.74
C GLN A 816 -2.77 -1.02 36.09
N HIS A 817 -3.55 -1.69 36.93
CA HIS A 817 -4.84 -1.17 37.39
C HIS A 817 -4.68 0.03 38.35
N TYR A 818 -3.68 -0.01 39.23
CA TYR A 818 -3.35 1.13 40.10
C TYR A 818 -3.01 2.38 39.27
N GLY A 819 -2.23 2.20 38.20
CA GLY A 819 -1.89 3.25 37.25
C GLY A 819 -3.13 3.90 36.62
N LEU A 820 -4.11 3.09 36.21
CA LEU A 820 -5.35 3.61 35.61
C LEU A 820 -6.17 4.42 36.62
N LEU A 821 -6.20 3.98 37.88
CA LEU A 821 -6.92 4.65 38.96
C LEU A 821 -6.25 5.93 39.45
N THR A 822 -4.93 6.01 39.33
CA THR A 822 -4.12 7.18 39.78
C THR A 822 -3.72 8.13 38.65
N GLY A 823 -4.00 7.77 37.39
CA GLY A 823 -3.63 8.57 36.22
C GLY A 823 -2.14 8.45 35.83
N SER A 824 -1.49 7.33 36.20
CA SER A 824 -0.11 7.01 35.82
C SER A 824 0.00 6.01 34.65
N SER A 825 -1.12 5.41 34.23
CA SER A 825 -1.21 4.54 33.05
C SER A 825 -2.41 4.86 32.18
N TYR A 826 -2.45 4.32 30.97
CA TYR A 826 -3.56 4.46 30.01
C TYR A 826 -3.86 3.14 29.32
N VAL A 827 -5.09 2.96 28.85
CA VAL A 827 -5.47 1.76 28.09
C VAL A 827 -4.93 1.85 26.67
N ALA A 828 -4.19 0.83 26.25
CA ALA A 828 -3.63 0.71 24.91
C ALA A 828 -4.09 -0.59 24.23
N THR A 829 -3.84 -0.67 22.93
CA THR A 829 -4.11 -1.86 22.10
C THR A 829 -2.84 -2.28 21.39
N ALA A 830 -2.66 -3.58 21.18
CA ALA A 830 -1.57 -4.17 20.42
C ALA A 830 -2.07 -5.48 19.79
N ASP A 831 -1.45 -5.87 18.67
CA ASP A 831 -1.71 -7.15 18.01
C ASP A 831 -0.94 -8.25 18.75
N LEU A 832 -1.65 -9.13 19.46
CA LEU A 832 -1.06 -10.15 20.33
C LEU A 832 -1.44 -11.55 19.84
N GLU A 833 -0.47 -12.46 19.76
CA GLU A 833 -0.74 -13.90 19.63
C GLU A 833 -0.28 -14.67 20.87
N PHE A 834 -1.16 -15.52 21.39
CA PHE A 834 -0.85 -16.46 22.48
C PHE A 834 -0.81 -17.88 21.93
N VAL A 835 0.37 -18.48 21.91
CA VAL A 835 0.57 -19.84 21.40
C VAL A 835 0.53 -20.82 22.57
N ASN A 836 -0.45 -21.72 22.58
CA ASN A 836 -0.57 -22.73 23.62
C ASN A 836 0.21 -24.00 23.23
N LEU A 837 1.36 -24.25 23.87
CA LEU A 837 2.25 -25.36 23.57
C LEU A 837 1.69 -26.75 23.92
N ALA A 838 0.61 -26.81 24.70
CA ALA A 838 -0.07 -28.07 25.01
C ALA A 838 -1.05 -28.53 23.92
N ASN A 839 -1.47 -27.63 23.03
CA ASN A 839 -2.46 -27.95 22.01
C ASN A 839 -1.91 -28.87 20.90
N ASN A 840 -2.79 -29.67 20.31
CA ASN A 840 -2.44 -30.54 19.18
C ASN A 840 -2.22 -29.78 17.86
N ASP A 841 -2.62 -28.52 17.79
CA ASP A 841 -2.49 -27.65 16.62
C ASP A 841 -1.39 -26.59 16.75
N VAL A 842 -0.46 -26.75 17.71
CA VAL A 842 0.64 -25.80 17.96
C VAL A 842 1.48 -25.51 16.71
N ASP A 843 1.74 -26.50 15.85
CA ASP A 843 2.45 -26.32 14.58
C ASP A 843 1.75 -25.30 13.66
N ARG A 844 0.42 -25.37 13.61
CA ARG A 844 -0.39 -24.39 12.87
C ARG A 844 -0.33 -23.02 13.52
N GLN A 845 -0.43 -22.91 14.84
CA GLN A 845 -0.36 -21.62 15.55
C GLN A 845 1.00 -20.95 15.31
N LEU A 846 2.10 -21.69 15.48
CA LEU A 846 3.46 -21.21 15.19
C LEU A 846 3.61 -20.80 13.72
N SER A 847 3.10 -21.61 12.78
CA SER A 847 3.15 -21.28 11.36
C SER A 847 2.39 -20.00 11.01
N LEU A 848 1.25 -19.74 11.66
CA LEU A 848 0.48 -18.51 11.45
C LEU A 848 1.24 -17.26 11.92
N THR A 849 2.00 -17.35 13.02
CA THR A 849 2.80 -16.20 13.49
C THR A 849 3.88 -15.79 12.49
N LEU A 850 4.32 -16.69 11.60
CA LEU A 850 5.33 -16.39 10.56
C LEU A 850 4.81 -15.44 9.47
N GLU A 851 3.53 -15.08 9.49
CA GLU A 851 2.98 -13.95 8.73
C GLU A 851 3.49 -12.58 9.27
N ARG A 852 4.03 -12.55 10.50
CA ARG A 852 4.69 -11.39 11.14
C ARG A 852 3.81 -10.15 11.26
N ASP A 853 2.52 -10.34 11.54
CA ASP A 853 1.53 -9.28 11.72
C ASP A 853 1.28 -8.91 13.19
N GLN A 854 1.89 -9.62 14.14
CA GLN A 854 1.77 -9.36 15.58
C GLN A 854 2.80 -8.32 16.08
N ASP A 855 2.43 -7.57 17.12
CA ASP A 855 3.37 -6.81 17.96
C ASP A 855 4.10 -7.74 18.93
N PHE A 856 3.35 -8.63 19.58
CA PHE A 856 3.85 -9.48 20.66
C PHE A 856 3.38 -10.93 20.50
N ILE A 857 4.26 -11.87 20.85
CA ILE A 857 3.96 -13.29 20.91
C ILE A 857 4.26 -13.79 22.33
N CYS A 858 3.36 -14.59 22.89
CA CYS A 858 3.59 -15.29 24.15
C CYS A 858 3.46 -16.80 23.95
N LEU A 859 4.45 -17.56 24.41
CA LEU A 859 4.42 -19.03 24.40
C LEU A 859 3.94 -19.55 25.76
N GLY A 860 2.72 -20.10 25.82
CA GLY A 860 2.17 -20.68 27.04
C GLY A 860 2.50 -22.16 27.19
N ASP A 861 3.23 -22.53 28.26
CA ASP A 861 3.47 -23.93 28.64
C ASP A 861 2.44 -24.42 29.67
N HIS A 862 1.87 -25.61 29.44
CA HIS A 862 0.89 -26.28 30.31
C HIS A 862 1.28 -27.74 30.54
N HIS A 863 0.86 -28.30 31.69
CA HIS A 863 1.37 -29.56 32.23
C HIS A 863 1.10 -30.84 31.42
N ASP A 864 0.16 -30.82 30.46
CA ASP A 864 -0.22 -31.97 29.65
C ASP A 864 -0.08 -31.64 28.16
N HIS A 865 0.93 -32.18 27.48
CA HIS A 865 1.15 -31.95 26.04
C HIS A 865 0.43 -32.98 25.17
N ALA A 866 -0.26 -32.51 24.13
CA ALA A 866 -0.82 -33.39 23.10
C ALA A 866 0.24 -34.02 22.18
N LEU A 867 1.44 -33.43 22.08
CA LEU A 867 2.55 -33.89 21.27
C LEU A 867 3.68 -34.51 22.12
N ARG A 868 4.51 -35.34 21.49
CA ARG A 868 5.76 -35.83 22.11
C ARG A 868 6.74 -34.66 22.29
N GLN A 869 7.44 -34.62 23.43
CA GLN A 869 8.38 -33.55 23.76
C GLN A 869 9.42 -33.29 22.66
N SER A 870 10.04 -34.33 22.10
CA SER A 870 11.02 -34.19 21.02
C SER A 870 10.46 -33.50 19.77
N THR A 871 9.17 -33.72 19.46
CA THR A 871 8.51 -33.08 18.33
C THR A 871 8.23 -31.61 18.61
N LEU A 872 7.85 -31.27 19.84
CA LEU A 872 7.66 -29.88 20.25
C LEU A 872 8.99 -29.10 20.21
N ASP A 873 10.08 -29.70 20.68
CA ASP A 873 11.42 -29.08 20.67
C ASP A 873 11.91 -28.83 19.23
N GLU A 874 11.68 -29.78 18.31
CA GLU A 874 11.99 -29.60 16.88
C GLU A 874 11.18 -28.45 16.24
N LEU A 875 9.88 -28.36 16.56
CA LEU A 875 9.01 -27.29 16.06
C LEU A 875 9.43 -25.92 16.58
N LEU A 876 9.72 -25.81 17.88
CA LEU A 876 10.17 -24.56 18.50
C LEU A 876 11.54 -24.13 17.95
N ALA A 877 12.50 -25.05 17.82
CA ALA A 877 13.81 -24.73 17.25
C ALA A 877 13.71 -24.21 15.80
N ALA A 878 12.84 -24.81 14.99
CA ALA A 878 12.58 -24.35 13.63
C ALA A 878 11.90 -22.96 13.62
N TRP A 879 10.89 -22.76 14.47
CA TRP A 879 10.20 -21.48 14.60
C TRP A 879 11.13 -20.36 15.08
N TYR A 880 11.91 -20.58 16.13
CA TYR A 880 12.90 -19.62 16.64
C TYR A 880 13.92 -19.22 15.59
N SER A 881 14.45 -20.19 14.84
CA SER A 881 15.40 -19.93 13.76
C SER A 881 14.78 -19.11 12.63
N ALA A 882 13.50 -19.35 12.32
CA ALA A 882 12.78 -18.59 11.30
C ALA A 882 12.41 -17.18 11.76
N TYR A 883 12.01 -17.01 13.03
CA TYR A 883 11.52 -15.73 13.55
C TYR A 883 12.65 -14.78 13.92
N PHE A 884 13.67 -15.31 14.62
CA PHE A 884 14.80 -14.57 15.21
C PHE A 884 16.15 -15.09 14.68
N PRO A 885 16.40 -14.99 13.36
CA PRO A 885 17.57 -15.59 12.71
C PRO A 885 18.90 -14.90 13.05
N VAL A 886 18.87 -13.67 13.58
CA VAL A 886 20.08 -12.88 13.87
C VAL A 886 20.52 -13.09 15.32
N VAL A 887 21.76 -13.52 15.48
CA VAL A 887 22.42 -13.70 16.79
C VAL A 887 22.61 -12.34 17.45
N ALA A 888 22.21 -12.21 18.73
CA ALA A 888 22.38 -10.98 19.47
C ALA A 888 23.84 -10.78 19.94
N PRO A 889 24.33 -9.54 20.12
CA PRO A 889 25.73 -9.29 20.49
C PRO A 889 26.14 -9.84 21.85
N TRP A 890 25.19 -10.14 22.74
CA TRP A 890 25.40 -10.71 24.07
C TRP A 890 25.26 -12.24 24.08
N GLU A 891 25.34 -12.90 22.93
CA GLU A 891 25.46 -14.35 22.84
C GLU A 891 26.93 -14.75 22.61
N LEU A 892 27.41 -15.70 23.40
CA LEU A 892 28.74 -16.29 23.24
C LEU A 892 28.83 -17.07 21.91
N ALA A 893 29.98 -16.92 21.23
CA ALA A 893 30.25 -17.47 19.90
C ALA A 893 30.46 -18.98 19.85
#